data_AF-A0A815NJK3-F1
#
_entry.id   AF-A0A815NJK3-F1
#
_cell.length_a   1.000
_cell.length_b   1.000
_cell.length_c   1.000
_cell.angle_alpha   90.00
_cell.angle_beta   90.00
_cell.angle_gamma   90.00
#
_symmetry.space_group_name_H-M   'P 1'
#
loop_
_entity.id
_entity.type
_entity.pdbx_description
1 polymer ?
#
loop_
_entity_poly.entity_id
_entity_poly.type
_entity_poly.pdbx_seq_one_letter_code
_entity_poly.pdbx_strand_id
1 'polypeptide(L)'
;MLRICILSTFIALTYGINLDFLLANGPTHISSTNSYFIPYGDPKSNLTMKLLQVDPHTGLWVNILRGPPGAVLGTHRHYDQVYGYTLKGAWGYREHPEWLSRAGDVVHETPGSVHTLFIDDNHGETETLFFVWGALEYLDEHGKTKEIEDWRSILQKYVDYGQKNDLPIVDNNKKPMGRTSKEITIAFALNIGAGLATCIGGLVPFSRKLISLAKPSRIGIALALSAGVMIFISLAEIFGKSDEEFQKFFGKNATNICQNLTNSCQDLQFQCANRNVCNEIRTVCQTFTNETSNEFDCDKTCRGHSKTLTTVFFLLGAALIFLLDFIVHKISPDHKHDIDIEEINHLNHQAVSIRDPEDGSNSHPNGSLHHKKAHQSLNRTGILTALAIGLHNLPEGIATFLAASINLKTAVPLALGIALHNIPEGIAVATPVYFATQSKWKGLLYTFISALAEPLGGLICFLIISNGLNPFVNGAMFGIVVGMMVTISLKELIPTALRFCTSKGQISVSVLAGMLIMALSLIIFDYLENKFCLFRSTTKKRIFINCILSSCLIVKNQGFFMALGTKNAHPWFEVFHSRPRAKYQVFIFPSAGAAGYYYREWDKEFPEYEFSIVNYPGRAQRLSEKCLTTMKEFVEQLTSGLLPFITKPCIFIGHSLGSAISYALARHMLETKNKGNFLKLLVEMGRGPPHLEDPDVPFEKMTDAEIVAELKRIADPSARAIYDYPEYVQMMLPMLRADSKVAGELCDPIPLDIPIIVYGGEKEESVDESFLARWKELTNKKDLFHVQMFPGHHNFQSECQTQVLTHLKEDFRRLLT
;
A
#
# COMPACT_ATOMS: atom_id res chain seq x y z
N MET A 1 -18.04 41.88 13.22
CA MET A 1 -18.65 40.66 13.80
C MET A 1 -18.77 39.49 12.82
N LEU A 2 -19.05 39.69 11.52
CA LEU A 2 -19.09 38.59 10.53
C LEU A 2 -17.72 37.96 10.15
N ARG A 3 -16.59 38.61 10.49
CA ARG A 3 -15.23 38.09 10.26
C ARG A 3 -14.71 37.18 11.39
N ILE A 4 -15.40 37.11 12.53
CA ILE A 4 -14.98 36.28 13.68
C ILE A 4 -15.79 34.97 13.74
N CYS A 5 -17.01 34.92 13.17
CA CYS A 5 -17.81 33.69 13.06
C CYS A 5 -17.36 32.74 11.94
N ILE A 6 -16.80 33.23 10.83
CA ILE A 6 -16.33 32.36 9.73
C ILE A 6 -15.00 31.67 10.10
N LEU A 7 -14.15 32.33 10.90
CA LEU A 7 -12.88 31.75 11.37
C LEU A 7 -13.09 30.74 12.51
N SER A 8 -14.08 30.93 13.37
CA SER A 8 -14.40 29.99 14.47
C SER A 8 -15.16 28.75 14.02
N THR A 9 -15.88 28.81 12.90
CA THR A 9 -16.55 27.63 12.30
C THR A 9 -15.57 26.78 11.48
N PHE A 10 -14.48 27.37 10.96
CA PHE A 10 -13.43 26.66 10.22
C PHE A 10 -12.38 25.97 11.12
N ILE A 11 -12.23 26.43 12.37
CA ILE A 11 -11.27 25.91 13.36
C ILE A 11 -11.80 24.65 14.08
N ALA A 12 -13.09 24.32 13.94
CA ALA A 12 -13.70 23.16 14.59
C ALA A 12 -13.66 21.85 13.76
N LEU A 13 -13.09 21.85 12.55
CA LEU A 13 -13.17 20.72 11.61
C LEU A 13 -11.79 20.20 11.13
N THR A 14 -10.70 20.56 11.81
CA THR A 14 -9.32 20.37 11.31
C THR A 14 -8.40 19.59 12.26
N TYR A 15 -8.92 18.55 12.90
CA TYR A 15 -8.10 17.53 13.56
C TYR A 15 -8.44 16.18 12.93
N GLY A 16 -7.54 15.66 12.11
CA GLY A 16 -7.67 14.36 11.47
C GLY A 16 -6.33 13.87 10.94
N ILE A 17 -5.73 12.90 11.63
CA ILE A 17 -4.52 12.20 11.16
C ILE A 17 -4.88 11.42 9.88
N ASN A 18 -4.00 11.46 8.89
CA ASN A 18 -4.16 10.62 7.70
C ASN A 18 -3.78 9.16 8.01
N LEU A 19 -4.81 8.33 8.18
CA LEU A 19 -4.69 6.90 8.42
C LEU A 19 -3.95 6.13 7.31
N ASP A 20 -3.98 6.61 6.06
CA ASP A 20 -3.46 5.86 4.90
C ASP A 20 -1.94 5.63 4.97
N PHE A 21 -1.22 6.43 5.75
CA PHE A 21 0.23 6.32 5.91
C PHE A 21 0.67 5.25 6.92
N LEU A 22 -0.19 4.87 7.87
CA LEU A 22 0.09 3.83 8.87
C LEU A 22 0.21 2.43 8.28
N LEU A 23 -0.34 2.26 7.07
CA LEU A 23 -0.85 0.98 6.57
C LEU A 23 0.04 0.35 5.51
N ALA A 24 1.03 1.10 5.02
CA ALA A 24 1.97 0.65 4.01
C ALA A 24 2.94 -0.46 4.50
N ASN A 25 2.88 -0.87 5.79
CA ASN A 25 3.83 -1.82 6.39
C ASN A 25 3.18 -2.98 7.18
N GLY A 26 1.88 -3.24 7.02
CA GLY A 26 1.19 -4.37 7.69
C GLY A 26 0.29 -3.98 8.87
N PRO A 27 -0.07 -4.93 9.75
CA PRO A 27 -0.94 -4.67 10.90
C PRO A 27 -0.35 -3.61 11.83
N THR A 28 -1.16 -2.62 12.24
CA THR A 28 -0.76 -1.62 13.23
C THR A 28 -1.17 -2.11 14.62
N HIS A 29 -0.20 -2.42 15.47
CA HIS A 29 -0.45 -2.82 16.86
C HIS A 29 -0.29 -1.61 17.78
N ILE A 30 -1.35 -1.26 18.50
CA ILE A 30 -1.40 -0.15 19.45
C ILE A 30 -1.01 -0.69 20.82
N SER A 31 0.14 -0.28 21.34
CA SER A 31 0.72 -0.84 22.58
C SER A 31 -0.27 -0.94 23.74
N SER A 32 -0.37 -2.10 24.40
CA SER A 32 -1.27 -2.34 25.55
C SER A 32 -1.00 -1.42 26.75
N THR A 33 0.26 -1.02 26.95
CA THR A 33 0.71 -0.18 28.08
C THR A 33 0.53 1.31 27.83
N ASN A 34 0.47 1.74 26.55
CA ASN A 34 0.22 3.13 26.16
C ASN A 34 -1.19 3.34 25.58
N SER A 35 -2.02 2.30 25.52
CA SER A 35 -3.42 2.39 25.11
C SER A 35 -4.33 2.66 26.32
N TYR A 36 -5.39 3.41 26.08
CA TYR A 36 -6.33 3.94 27.05
C TYR A 36 -7.76 3.61 26.61
N PHE A 37 -8.69 3.68 27.55
CA PHE A 37 -10.11 3.53 27.24
C PHE A 37 -10.68 4.86 26.76
N ILE A 38 -11.47 4.82 25.69
CA ILE A 38 -12.26 5.93 25.17
C ILE A 38 -13.75 5.63 25.36
N PRO A 39 -14.63 6.63 25.53
CA PRO A 39 -16.08 6.42 25.45
C PRO A 39 -16.49 5.81 24.11
N TYR A 40 -17.42 4.86 24.11
CA TYR A 40 -17.83 4.13 22.90
C TYR A 40 -19.35 3.91 22.82
N GLY A 41 -19.90 3.97 21.60
CA GLY A 41 -21.34 3.94 21.35
C GLY A 41 -22.05 5.27 21.64
N ASP A 42 -23.38 5.22 21.82
CA ASP A 42 -24.19 6.39 22.16
C ASP A 42 -23.74 6.98 23.51
N PRO A 43 -23.75 8.31 23.73
CA PRO A 43 -23.41 8.90 25.03
C PRO A 43 -24.12 8.29 26.26
N LYS A 44 -25.27 7.65 26.06
CA LYS A 44 -26.02 6.95 27.13
C LYS A 44 -25.60 5.49 27.35
N SER A 45 -24.71 4.94 26.52
CA SER A 45 -24.27 3.55 26.57
C SER A 45 -23.50 3.22 27.84
N ASN A 46 -22.80 4.21 28.42
CA ASN A 46 -21.78 4.03 29.47
C ASN A 46 -20.70 2.99 29.12
N LEU A 47 -20.50 2.72 27.82
CA LEU A 47 -19.46 1.82 27.34
C LEU A 47 -18.17 2.58 27.09
N THR A 48 -17.06 1.88 27.27
CA THR A 48 -15.73 2.33 26.91
C THR A 48 -15.03 1.27 26.06
N MET A 49 -14.17 1.70 25.16
CA MET A 49 -13.39 0.84 24.29
C MET A 49 -11.91 1.14 24.43
N LYS A 50 -11.08 0.11 24.45
CA LYS A 50 -9.62 0.21 24.27
C LYS A 50 -9.23 -0.46 22.95
N LEU A 51 -8.69 0.30 22.01
CA LEU A 51 -8.27 -0.21 20.70
C LEU A 51 -6.87 -0.85 20.81
N LEU A 52 -6.72 -2.08 20.34
CA LEU A 52 -5.47 -2.85 20.45
C LEU A 52 -4.75 -3.02 19.11
N GLN A 53 -5.50 -3.22 18.02
CA GLN A 53 -4.92 -3.47 16.70
C GLN A 53 -5.88 -3.03 15.61
N VAL A 54 -5.33 -2.56 14.49
CA VAL A 54 -6.05 -2.41 13.22
C VAL A 54 -5.23 -3.00 12.09
N ASP A 55 -5.87 -3.73 11.19
CA ASP A 55 -5.29 -4.25 9.95
C ASP A 55 -6.17 -3.85 8.75
N PRO A 56 -5.69 -2.93 7.91
CA PRO A 56 -6.44 -2.44 6.76
C PRO A 56 -6.53 -3.45 5.61
N HIS A 57 -5.63 -4.45 5.56
CA HIS A 57 -5.62 -5.44 4.48
C HIS A 57 -6.80 -6.41 4.59
N THR A 58 -7.14 -6.76 5.83
CA THR A 58 -8.26 -7.65 6.16
C THR A 58 -9.50 -6.89 6.63
N GLY A 59 -9.38 -5.59 6.90
CA GLY A 59 -10.41 -4.79 7.55
C GLY A 59 -10.62 -5.16 9.03
N LEU A 60 -9.68 -5.89 9.63
CA LEU A 60 -9.74 -6.32 11.02
C LEU A 60 -9.45 -5.15 11.95
N TRP A 61 -10.21 -5.07 13.04
CA TRP A 61 -9.86 -4.24 14.18
C TRP A 61 -10.18 -4.97 15.48
N VAL A 62 -9.23 -4.91 16.40
CA VAL A 62 -9.26 -5.64 17.67
C VAL A 62 -9.38 -4.63 18.81
N ASN A 63 -10.36 -4.83 19.67
CA ASN A 63 -10.64 -3.92 20.77
C ASN A 63 -11.08 -4.66 22.03
N ILE A 64 -10.92 -4.01 23.18
CA ILE A 64 -11.57 -4.43 24.43
C ILE A 64 -12.75 -3.49 24.67
N LEU A 65 -13.95 -4.04 24.69
CA LEU A 65 -15.15 -3.35 25.14
C LEU A 65 -15.32 -3.55 26.63
N ARG A 66 -15.50 -2.46 27.38
CA ARG A 66 -15.74 -2.45 28.82
C ARG A 66 -17.03 -1.69 29.14
N GLY A 67 -17.86 -2.26 30.01
CA GLY A 67 -19.08 -1.61 30.48
C GLY A 67 -19.49 -2.00 31.90
N PRO A 68 -20.11 -1.09 32.67
CA PRO A 68 -20.77 -1.42 33.93
C PRO A 68 -22.06 -2.21 33.71
N PRO A 69 -22.61 -2.85 34.76
CA PRO A 69 -23.97 -3.41 34.79
C PRO A 69 -25.00 -2.50 34.13
N GLY A 70 -25.82 -3.06 33.22
CA GLY A 70 -26.88 -2.35 32.52
C GLY A 70 -26.44 -1.48 31.35
N ALA A 71 -25.13 -1.42 31.04
CA ALA A 71 -24.62 -0.75 29.84
C ALA A 71 -25.08 -1.47 28.56
N VAL A 72 -25.31 -0.72 27.49
CA VAL A 72 -25.93 -1.22 26.26
C VAL A 72 -25.23 -0.62 25.05
N LEU A 73 -24.85 -1.48 24.11
CA LEU A 73 -24.42 -1.06 22.79
C LEU A 73 -25.64 -1.06 21.86
N GLY A 74 -25.81 0.02 21.09
CA GLY A 74 -26.96 0.16 20.20
C GLY A 74 -27.08 -1.00 19.20
N THR A 75 -28.30 -1.21 18.70
CA THR A 75 -28.57 -2.26 17.71
C THR A 75 -27.69 -2.06 16.48
N HIS A 76 -26.95 -3.10 16.09
CA HIS A 76 -26.03 -3.02 14.96
C HIS A 76 -26.02 -4.30 14.15
N ARG A 77 -25.63 -4.15 12.89
CA ARG A 77 -25.47 -5.22 11.91
C ARG A 77 -23.99 -5.40 11.59
N HIS A 78 -23.56 -6.65 11.48
CA HIS A 78 -22.20 -7.00 11.08
C HIS A 78 -22.11 -7.18 9.57
N TYR A 79 -21.15 -6.51 8.90
CA TYR A 79 -20.89 -6.75 7.49
C TYR A 79 -20.04 -8.01 7.24
N ASP A 80 -19.24 -8.42 8.22
CA ASP A 80 -18.44 -9.63 8.21
C ASP A 80 -18.49 -10.32 9.58
N GLN A 81 -17.68 -11.35 9.81
CA GLN A 81 -17.65 -12.10 11.07
C GLN A 81 -17.07 -11.27 12.23
N VAL A 82 -17.58 -11.51 13.44
CA VAL A 82 -17.03 -10.99 14.69
C VAL A 82 -16.83 -12.12 15.67
N TYR A 83 -15.69 -12.09 16.37
CA TYR A 83 -15.41 -12.99 17.47
C TYR A 83 -15.25 -12.20 18.76
N GLY A 84 -16.01 -12.58 19.79
CA GLY A 84 -15.88 -12.04 21.14
C GLY A 84 -15.26 -13.09 22.07
N TYR A 85 -14.25 -12.72 22.85
CA TYR A 85 -13.75 -13.51 23.97
C TYR A 85 -14.00 -12.74 25.26
N THR A 86 -14.80 -13.31 26.14
CA THR A 86 -15.19 -12.63 27.39
C THR A 86 -14.06 -12.76 28.41
N LEU A 87 -13.44 -11.65 28.79
CA LEU A 87 -12.33 -11.63 29.74
C LEU A 87 -12.83 -11.67 31.19
N LYS A 88 -13.90 -10.93 31.48
CA LYS A 88 -14.50 -10.75 32.81
C LYS A 88 -15.98 -10.40 32.68
N GLY A 89 -16.78 -10.79 33.68
CA GLY A 89 -18.19 -10.40 33.79
C GLY A 89 -19.10 -11.23 32.90
N ALA A 90 -20.23 -10.65 32.49
CA ALA A 90 -21.16 -11.30 31.57
C ALA A 90 -21.95 -10.28 30.72
N TRP A 91 -22.24 -10.67 29.50
CA TRP A 91 -23.02 -9.88 28.55
C TRP A 91 -23.89 -10.77 27.67
N GLY A 92 -24.91 -10.21 27.02
CA GLY A 92 -25.80 -10.95 26.14
C GLY A 92 -26.44 -10.06 25.09
N TYR A 93 -27.45 -10.59 24.40
CA TYR A 93 -28.23 -9.88 23.41
C TYR A 93 -29.65 -9.66 23.91
N ARG A 94 -30.20 -8.46 23.76
CA ARG A 94 -31.57 -8.17 24.20
C ARG A 94 -32.61 -9.01 23.47
N GLU A 95 -32.29 -9.45 22.26
CA GLU A 95 -33.08 -10.35 21.44
C GLU A 95 -33.11 -11.78 21.99
N HIS A 96 -32.12 -12.14 22.83
CA HIS A 96 -31.93 -13.45 23.46
C HIS A 96 -31.54 -13.28 24.94
N PRO A 97 -32.43 -12.70 25.78
CA PRO A 97 -32.11 -12.36 27.17
C PRO A 97 -31.80 -13.58 28.06
N GLU A 98 -32.20 -14.78 27.63
CA GLU A 98 -31.88 -16.05 28.28
C GLU A 98 -30.41 -16.48 28.11
N TRP A 99 -29.71 -15.93 27.13
CA TRP A 99 -28.34 -16.29 26.81
C TRP A 99 -27.35 -15.21 27.27
N LEU A 100 -26.31 -15.65 27.96
CA LEU A 100 -25.23 -14.80 28.46
C LEU A 100 -23.89 -15.44 28.16
N SER A 101 -22.98 -14.67 27.57
CA SER A 101 -21.55 -14.97 27.48
C SER A 101 -20.85 -14.57 28.76
N ARG A 102 -20.03 -15.47 29.33
CA ARG A 102 -19.33 -15.31 30.62
C ARG A 102 -17.83 -15.41 30.42
N ALA A 103 -17.07 -14.99 31.42
CA ALA A 103 -15.60 -15.07 31.39
C ALA A 103 -15.09 -16.45 30.90
N GLY A 104 -14.29 -16.46 29.83
CA GLY A 104 -13.78 -17.65 29.15
C GLY A 104 -14.60 -18.09 27.92
N ASP A 105 -15.82 -17.60 27.75
CA ASP A 105 -16.65 -17.95 26.60
C ASP A 105 -16.19 -17.24 25.33
N VAL A 106 -16.27 -17.96 24.21
CA VAL A 106 -16.05 -17.46 22.85
C VAL A 106 -17.40 -17.34 22.15
N VAL A 107 -17.67 -16.15 21.64
CA VAL A 107 -18.87 -15.83 20.87
C VAL A 107 -18.45 -15.63 19.42
N HIS A 108 -19.18 -16.27 18.50
CA HIS A 108 -19.01 -16.04 17.07
C HIS A 108 -20.30 -15.46 16.51
N GLU A 109 -20.16 -14.28 15.92
CA GLU A 109 -21.23 -13.52 15.29
C GLU A 109 -21.04 -13.60 13.79
N THR A 110 -22.06 -14.09 13.10
CA THR A 110 -21.99 -14.36 11.66
C THR A 110 -22.22 -13.09 10.84
N PRO A 111 -21.67 -13.01 9.61
CA PRO A 111 -21.97 -11.90 8.71
C PRO A 111 -23.48 -11.71 8.51
N GLY A 112 -23.94 -10.47 8.63
CA GLY A 112 -25.35 -10.08 8.51
C GLY A 112 -26.18 -10.24 9.78
N SER A 113 -25.61 -10.79 10.86
CA SER A 113 -26.29 -10.83 12.16
C SER A 113 -26.59 -9.41 12.67
N VAL A 114 -27.74 -9.26 13.32
CA VAL A 114 -28.21 -7.99 13.89
C VAL A 114 -28.60 -8.24 15.34
N HIS A 115 -28.03 -7.48 16.26
CA HIS A 115 -28.30 -7.66 17.68
C HIS A 115 -28.03 -6.38 18.48
N THR A 116 -28.48 -6.41 19.74
CA THR A 116 -28.29 -5.33 20.72
C THR A 116 -27.59 -5.89 21.94
N LEU A 117 -26.28 -5.63 22.05
CA LEU A 117 -25.46 -6.09 23.16
C LEU A 117 -25.80 -5.35 24.45
N PHE A 118 -25.96 -6.09 25.56
CA PHE A 118 -26.12 -5.54 26.90
C PHE A 118 -25.16 -6.20 27.89
N ILE A 119 -24.72 -5.44 28.89
CA ILE A 119 -23.96 -5.93 30.03
C ILE A 119 -24.93 -6.37 31.12
N ASP A 120 -24.77 -7.61 31.60
CA ASP A 120 -25.67 -8.18 32.60
C ASP A 120 -25.56 -7.48 33.95
N ASP A 121 -26.71 -7.30 34.62
CA ASP A 121 -26.78 -6.56 35.87
C ASP A 121 -26.13 -7.28 37.06
N ASN A 122 -26.01 -8.60 37.00
CA ASN A 122 -25.64 -9.45 38.14
C ASN A 122 -24.15 -9.83 38.18
N HIS A 123 -23.42 -9.62 37.08
CA HIS A 123 -22.04 -10.10 36.93
C HIS A 123 -20.99 -8.99 37.00
N GLY A 124 -21.39 -7.79 37.42
CA GLY A 124 -20.49 -6.65 37.60
C GLY A 124 -19.97 -6.08 36.29
N GLU A 125 -18.88 -5.33 36.39
CA GLU A 125 -18.21 -4.75 35.22
C GLU A 125 -17.68 -5.85 34.31
N THR A 126 -17.99 -5.72 33.02
CA THR A 126 -17.69 -6.72 32.00
C THR A 126 -16.66 -6.19 31.02
N GLU A 127 -15.71 -7.04 30.65
CA GLU A 127 -14.69 -6.77 29.63
C GLU A 127 -14.68 -7.89 28.61
N THR A 128 -14.74 -7.54 27.33
CA THR A 128 -14.78 -8.49 26.21
C THR A 128 -13.81 -8.04 25.13
N LEU A 129 -12.93 -8.95 24.72
CA LEU A 129 -12.02 -8.78 23.60
C LEU A 129 -12.75 -9.13 22.30
N PHE A 130 -12.92 -8.16 21.42
CA PHE A 130 -13.56 -8.34 20.12
C PHE A 130 -12.55 -8.29 18.98
N PHE A 131 -12.68 -9.24 18.06
CA PHE A 131 -12.04 -9.26 16.75
C PHE A 131 -13.13 -9.00 15.72
N VAL A 132 -13.12 -7.80 15.12
CA VAL A 132 -14.16 -7.38 14.18
C VAL A 132 -13.58 -7.33 12.78
N TRP A 133 -14.11 -8.13 11.86
CA TRP A 133 -13.81 -7.99 10.44
C TRP A 133 -14.86 -7.08 9.78
N GLY A 134 -14.40 -6.19 8.92
CA GLY A 134 -15.27 -5.27 8.19
C GLY A 134 -15.90 -4.22 9.09
N ALA A 135 -17.11 -3.78 8.71
CA ALA A 135 -17.81 -2.67 9.34
C ALA A 135 -19.00 -3.13 10.20
N LEU A 136 -19.30 -2.35 11.23
CA LEU A 136 -20.52 -2.41 12.02
C LEU A 136 -21.48 -1.31 11.56
N GLU A 137 -22.71 -1.68 11.21
CA GLU A 137 -23.77 -0.76 10.81
C GLU A 137 -24.77 -0.58 11.96
N TYR A 138 -24.76 0.56 12.63
CA TYR A 138 -25.73 0.87 13.67
C TYR A 138 -27.06 1.27 13.07
N LEU A 139 -28.14 0.72 13.64
CA LEU A 139 -29.51 0.91 13.18
C LEU A 139 -30.28 1.77 14.18
N ASP A 140 -31.18 2.60 13.67
CA ASP A 140 -32.17 3.30 14.48
C ASP A 140 -33.37 2.42 14.83
N GLU A 141 -34.33 2.99 15.56
CA GLU A 141 -35.57 2.34 16.00
C GLU A 141 -36.44 1.84 14.83
N HIS A 142 -36.23 2.36 13.62
CA HIS A 142 -36.94 2.01 12.40
C HIS A 142 -36.14 1.04 11.51
N GLY A 143 -34.99 0.55 11.98
CA GLY A 143 -34.11 -0.35 11.24
C GLY A 143 -33.34 0.34 10.11
N LYS A 144 -33.26 1.68 10.11
CA LYS A 144 -32.50 2.44 9.13
C LYS A 144 -31.09 2.68 9.64
N THR A 145 -30.12 2.68 8.73
CA THR A 145 -28.72 3.00 9.02
C THR A 145 -28.58 4.37 9.67
N LYS A 146 -28.09 4.39 10.91
CA LYS A 146 -27.73 5.59 11.68
C LYS A 146 -26.26 5.94 11.46
N GLU A 147 -25.38 4.95 11.56
CA GLU A 147 -23.92 5.12 11.48
C GLU A 147 -23.27 3.84 10.99
N ILE A 148 -22.12 3.95 10.32
CA ILE A 148 -21.28 2.81 9.96
C ILE A 148 -19.90 3.04 10.58
N GLU A 149 -19.42 2.07 11.35
CA GLU A 149 -18.11 2.07 11.96
C GLU A 149 -17.23 0.96 11.36
N ASP A 150 -16.07 1.32 10.86
CA ASP A 150 -15.02 0.40 10.41
C ASP A 150 -13.67 0.67 11.11
N TRP A 151 -12.66 -0.14 10.79
CA TRP A 151 -11.29 0.02 11.32
C TRP A 151 -10.73 1.44 11.14
N ARG A 152 -11.13 2.16 10.07
CA ARG A 152 -10.66 3.52 9.78
C ARG A 152 -11.31 4.52 10.71
N SER A 153 -12.64 4.47 10.79
CA SER A 153 -13.42 5.34 11.66
C SER A 153 -13.05 5.15 13.13
N ILE A 154 -12.83 3.91 13.59
CA ILE A 154 -12.52 3.64 15.00
C ILE A 154 -11.11 4.10 15.37
N LEU A 155 -10.14 3.90 14.49
CA LEU A 155 -8.79 4.43 14.70
C LEU A 155 -8.81 5.96 14.72
N GLN A 156 -9.60 6.59 13.85
CA GLN A 156 -9.76 8.05 13.86
C GLN A 156 -10.35 8.53 15.19
N LYS A 157 -11.46 7.92 15.66
CA LYS A 157 -12.07 8.25 16.97
C LYS A 157 -11.08 8.13 18.12
N TYR A 158 -10.28 7.06 18.10
CA TYR A 158 -9.27 6.79 19.12
C TYR A 158 -8.15 7.83 19.11
N VAL A 159 -7.65 8.16 17.92
CA VAL A 159 -6.65 9.21 17.71
C VAL A 159 -7.16 10.58 18.16
N ASP A 160 -8.36 10.98 17.75
CA ASP A 160 -8.94 12.28 18.07
C ASP A 160 -9.13 12.44 19.58
N TYR A 161 -9.59 11.37 20.24
CA TYR A 161 -9.70 11.35 21.70
C TYR A 161 -8.34 11.52 22.37
N GLY A 162 -7.31 10.84 21.86
CA GLY A 162 -5.94 10.98 22.36
C GLY A 162 -5.43 12.40 22.28
N GLN A 163 -5.58 13.02 21.10
CA GLN A 163 -5.17 14.41 20.86
C GLN A 163 -5.92 15.40 21.76
N LYS A 164 -7.23 15.22 21.92
CA LYS A 164 -8.06 16.09 22.75
C LYS A 164 -7.68 16.07 24.23
N ASN A 165 -7.12 14.95 24.70
CA ASN A 165 -6.80 14.71 26.11
C ASN A 165 -5.29 14.63 26.40
N ASP A 166 -4.44 15.05 25.46
CA ASP A 166 -2.98 14.98 25.56
C ASP A 166 -2.44 13.57 25.90
N LEU A 167 -3.10 12.51 25.40
CA LEU A 167 -2.69 11.13 25.61
C LEU A 167 -1.77 10.64 24.48
N PRO A 168 -0.70 9.89 24.82
CA PRO A 168 0.26 9.43 23.81
C PRO A 168 -0.37 8.39 22.88
N ILE A 169 -0.21 8.58 21.57
CA ILE A 169 -0.60 7.60 20.54
C ILE A 169 0.69 6.98 20.01
N VAL A 170 0.96 5.73 20.39
CA VAL A 170 2.23 5.04 20.08
C VAL A 170 1.90 3.71 19.37
N ASP A 171 2.24 3.62 18.09
CA ASP A 171 2.39 2.32 17.40
C ASP A 171 3.58 1.58 18.05
N ASN A 172 3.47 0.26 18.22
CA ASN A 172 4.51 -0.61 18.80
C ASN A 172 5.88 -0.47 18.12
N ASN A 173 5.95 0.06 16.89
CA ASN A 173 7.19 0.39 16.20
C ASN A 173 7.83 1.74 16.59
N LYS A 174 7.32 2.44 17.64
CA LYS A 174 7.80 3.76 18.09
C LYS A 174 7.81 4.84 17.00
N LYS A 175 6.92 4.74 16.01
CA LYS A 175 6.73 5.78 14.99
C LYS A 175 5.61 6.74 15.43
N PRO A 176 5.86 8.06 15.49
CA PRO A 176 4.79 9.03 15.69
C PRO A 176 3.78 8.97 14.54
N MET A 177 2.48 8.94 14.85
CA MET A 177 1.41 9.06 13.85
C MET A 177 1.28 10.50 13.38
N GLY A 178 1.64 10.72 12.12
CA GLY A 178 1.72 12.02 11.43
C GLY A 178 2.81 11.95 10.35
N ARG A 179 2.73 12.76 9.28
CA ARG A 179 3.78 12.83 8.24
C ARG A 179 5.14 12.84 8.93
N THR A 180 6.04 11.90 8.61
CA THR A 180 7.36 11.95 9.23
C THR A 180 8.03 13.25 8.80
N SER A 181 8.76 13.90 9.71
CA SER A 181 9.59 15.07 9.34
C SER A 181 10.43 14.77 8.10
N LYS A 182 10.85 13.50 7.95
CA LYS A 182 11.59 12.97 6.81
C LYS A 182 10.85 13.04 5.47
N GLU A 183 9.56 12.72 5.40
CA GLU A 183 8.82 12.77 4.11
C GLU A 183 8.48 14.17 3.67
N ILE A 184 8.07 15.03 4.60
CA ILE A 184 7.92 16.46 4.32
C ILE A 184 9.27 17.02 3.87
N THR A 185 10.36 16.63 4.54
CA THR A 185 11.71 17.04 4.17
C THR A 185 12.07 16.52 2.78
N ILE A 186 11.75 15.28 2.42
CA ILE A 186 12.03 14.73 1.08
C ILE A 186 11.18 15.44 0.01
N ALA A 187 9.89 15.70 0.27
CA ALA A 187 9.02 16.42 -0.66
C ALA A 187 9.52 17.85 -0.91
N PHE A 188 9.90 18.58 0.15
CA PHE A 188 10.55 19.88 0.01
C PHE A 188 11.93 19.78 -0.63
N ALA A 189 12.72 18.72 -0.37
CA ALA A 189 14.03 18.54 -0.98
C ALA A 189 13.93 18.26 -2.50
N LEU A 190 12.96 17.44 -2.93
CA LEU A 190 12.69 17.21 -4.35
C LEU A 190 12.21 18.49 -5.04
N ASN A 191 11.32 19.23 -4.39
CA ASN A 191 10.84 20.53 -4.88
C ASN A 191 11.98 21.56 -4.98
N ILE A 192 12.76 21.77 -3.93
CA ILE A 192 13.92 22.68 -3.96
C ILE A 192 14.94 22.21 -5.02
N GLY A 193 15.17 20.91 -5.13
CA GLY A 193 16.09 20.33 -6.11
C GLY A 193 15.67 20.60 -7.56
N ALA A 194 14.38 20.49 -7.85
CA ALA A 194 13.83 20.85 -9.17
C ALA A 194 14.03 22.35 -9.46
N GLY A 195 13.77 23.24 -8.49
CA GLY A 195 13.81 24.68 -8.70
C GLY A 195 15.24 25.20 -8.84
N LEU A 196 16.20 24.57 -8.15
CA LEU A 196 17.62 24.86 -8.33
C LEU A 196 18.11 24.57 -9.76
N ALA A 197 17.45 23.70 -10.52
CA ALA A 197 17.80 23.48 -11.92
C ALA A 197 17.61 24.74 -12.80
N THR A 198 16.67 25.63 -12.44
CA THR A 198 16.51 26.95 -13.06
C THR A 198 17.73 27.83 -12.86
N CYS A 199 18.35 27.76 -11.68
CA CYS A 199 19.61 28.46 -11.43
C CYS A 199 20.77 27.89 -12.26
N ILE A 200 20.79 26.59 -12.53
CA ILE A 200 21.81 25.96 -13.39
C ILE A 200 21.75 26.55 -14.80
N GLY A 201 20.55 26.72 -15.37
CA GLY A 201 20.35 27.43 -16.63
C GLY A 201 20.85 28.88 -16.59
N GLY A 202 20.59 29.58 -15.47
CA GLY A 202 21.04 30.95 -15.23
C GLY A 202 22.56 31.16 -15.16
N LEU A 203 23.34 30.08 -14.98
CA LEU A 203 24.80 30.12 -15.00
C LEU A 203 25.40 30.13 -16.42
N VAL A 204 24.62 29.82 -17.46
CA VAL A 204 25.12 29.75 -18.85
C VAL A 204 25.87 31.02 -19.30
N PRO A 205 25.43 32.27 -18.98
CA PRO A 205 26.15 33.49 -19.34
C PRO A 205 27.56 33.62 -18.73
N PHE A 206 27.89 32.84 -17.70
CA PHE A 206 29.21 32.86 -17.06
C PHE A 206 30.26 32.11 -17.87
N SER A 207 29.88 31.11 -18.65
CA SER A 207 30.80 30.29 -19.44
C SER A 207 30.91 30.77 -20.89
N ARG A 208 32.15 31.05 -21.34
CA ARG A 208 32.42 31.43 -22.74
C ARG A 208 32.11 30.32 -23.75
N LYS A 209 32.10 29.05 -23.32
CA LYS A 209 31.73 27.90 -24.18
C LYS A 209 30.21 27.73 -24.25
N LEU A 210 29.53 27.86 -23.11
CA LEU A 210 28.09 27.63 -23.01
C LEU A 210 27.24 28.82 -23.46
N ILE A 211 27.77 30.05 -23.49
CA ILE A 211 27.07 31.22 -24.06
C ILE A 211 26.61 30.99 -25.50
N SER A 212 27.21 30.04 -26.22
CA SER A 212 26.72 29.65 -27.54
C SER A 212 25.30 29.06 -27.51
N LEU A 213 24.84 28.49 -26.38
CA LEU A 213 23.47 28.03 -26.15
C LEU A 213 22.47 29.18 -26.03
N ALA A 214 22.95 30.39 -25.72
CA ALA A 214 22.14 31.60 -25.60
C ALA A 214 21.85 32.28 -26.95
N LYS A 215 22.17 31.63 -28.09
CA LYS A 215 21.78 32.12 -29.42
C LYS A 215 20.25 32.04 -29.60
N PRO A 216 19.58 33.02 -30.22
CA PRO A 216 18.12 33.04 -30.40
C PRO A 216 17.56 31.71 -30.91
N SER A 217 18.11 31.18 -32.00
CA SER A 217 17.64 29.91 -32.58
C SER A 217 17.72 28.71 -31.61
N ARG A 218 18.73 28.67 -30.75
CA ARG A 218 18.92 27.58 -29.77
C ARG A 218 18.02 27.75 -28.55
N ILE A 219 17.79 28.99 -28.10
CA ILE A 219 16.80 29.31 -27.06
C ILE A 219 15.39 28.94 -27.54
N GLY A 220 15.05 29.28 -28.79
CA GLY A 220 13.76 28.91 -29.38
C GLY A 220 13.55 27.39 -29.41
N ILE A 221 14.57 26.63 -29.81
CA ILE A 221 14.54 25.14 -29.76
C ILE A 221 14.39 24.64 -28.32
N ALA A 222 15.14 25.19 -27.37
CA ALA A 222 15.11 24.75 -25.97
C ALA A 222 13.75 25.04 -25.30
N LEU A 223 13.16 26.21 -25.55
CA LEU A 223 11.82 26.57 -25.08
C LEU A 223 10.74 25.69 -25.71
N ALA A 224 10.85 25.38 -27.01
CA ALA A 224 9.94 24.46 -27.68
C ALA A 224 10.02 23.04 -27.12
N LEU A 225 11.22 22.56 -26.82
CA LEU A 225 11.45 21.26 -26.17
C LEU A 225 10.87 21.24 -24.75
N SER A 226 11.08 22.32 -23.97
CA SER A 226 10.48 22.50 -22.63
C SER A 226 8.95 22.45 -22.70
N ALA A 227 8.33 23.18 -23.64
CA ALA A 227 6.89 23.15 -23.85
C ALA A 227 6.38 21.74 -24.18
N GLY A 228 7.09 20.99 -25.02
CA GLY A 228 6.76 19.60 -25.32
C GLY A 228 6.81 18.69 -24.09
N VAL A 229 7.85 18.83 -23.27
CA VAL A 229 7.99 18.12 -21.99
C VAL A 229 6.81 18.45 -21.06
N MET A 230 6.53 19.73 -20.85
CA MET A 230 5.46 20.18 -19.95
C MET A 230 4.08 19.72 -20.41
N ILE A 231 3.77 19.83 -21.71
CA ILE A 231 2.49 19.34 -22.26
C ILE A 231 2.35 17.83 -22.05
N PHE A 232 3.42 17.06 -22.29
CA PHE A 232 3.37 15.62 -22.13
C PHE A 232 3.21 15.21 -20.67
N ILE A 233 4.02 15.74 -19.74
CA ILE A 233 3.87 15.47 -18.30
C ILE A 233 2.44 15.82 -17.85
N SER A 234 1.95 16.99 -18.25
CA SER A 234 0.65 17.50 -17.83
C SER A 234 -0.49 16.58 -18.29
N LEU A 235 -0.50 16.18 -19.57
CA LEU A 235 -1.61 15.40 -20.15
C LEU A 235 -1.50 13.89 -19.94
N ALA A 236 -0.28 13.33 -19.94
CA ALA A 236 -0.07 11.90 -19.83
C ALA A 236 0.02 11.42 -18.37
N GLU A 237 0.61 12.22 -17.48
CA GLU A 237 0.90 11.81 -16.09
C GLU A 237 -0.03 12.52 -15.10
N ILE A 238 0.00 13.86 -15.05
CA ILE A 238 -0.68 14.61 -13.99
C ILE A 238 -2.21 14.63 -14.20
N PHE A 239 -2.69 14.71 -15.45
CA PHE A 239 -4.13 14.63 -15.76
C PHE A 239 -4.71 13.28 -15.33
N GLY A 240 -3.96 12.19 -15.57
CA GLY A 240 -4.31 10.85 -15.11
C GLY A 240 -4.42 10.80 -13.59
N LYS A 241 -3.46 11.37 -12.86
CA LYS A 241 -3.51 11.46 -11.38
C LYS A 241 -4.70 12.25 -10.85
N SER A 242 -5.08 13.35 -11.51
CA SER A 242 -6.28 14.09 -11.14
C SER A 242 -7.54 13.23 -11.29
N ASP A 243 -7.65 12.51 -12.43
CA ASP A 243 -8.73 11.57 -12.67
C ASP A 243 -8.71 10.43 -11.64
N GLU A 244 -7.57 9.80 -11.36
CA GLU A 244 -7.45 8.75 -10.33
C GLU A 244 -7.92 9.22 -8.95
N GLU A 245 -7.53 10.42 -8.52
CA GLU A 245 -7.95 10.96 -7.21
C GLU A 245 -9.45 11.29 -7.18
N PHE A 246 -10.03 11.77 -8.28
CA PHE A 246 -11.49 11.94 -8.37
C PHE A 246 -12.25 10.62 -8.54
N GLN A 247 -11.65 9.61 -9.16
CA GLN A 247 -12.17 8.24 -9.17
C GLN A 247 -12.14 7.65 -7.77
N LYS A 248 -11.14 7.95 -6.93
CA LYS A 248 -11.16 7.59 -5.50
C LYS A 248 -12.26 8.32 -4.73
N PHE A 249 -12.55 9.58 -5.10
CA PHE A 249 -13.59 10.38 -4.46
C PHE A 249 -15.03 9.97 -4.84
N PHE A 250 -15.30 9.80 -6.13
CA PHE A 250 -16.62 9.40 -6.65
C PHE A 250 -16.82 7.89 -6.74
N GLY A 251 -15.71 7.15 -6.73
CA GLY A 251 -15.69 5.70 -6.75
C GLY A 251 -16.56 5.20 -5.63
N LYS A 252 -17.66 4.57 -6.04
CA LYS A 252 -18.31 3.60 -5.17
C LYS A 252 -17.31 2.47 -5.07
N ASN A 253 -16.95 2.03 -3.86
CA ASN A 253 -16.29 0.74 -3.68
C ASN A 253 -16.99 -0.27 -4.62
N ALA A 254 -16.26 -1.13 -5.33
CA ALA A 254 -16.86 -2.14 -6.21
C ALA A 254 -17.97 -2.95 -5.49
N THR A 255 -17.86 -3.03 -4.16
CA THR A 255 -18.86 -3.48 -3.21
C THR A 255 -20.23 -2.80 -3.37
N ASN A 256 -20.30 -1.47 -3.54
CA ASN A 256 -21.52 -0.67 -3.65
C ASN A 256 -22.25 -0.80 -5.00
N ILE A 257 -21.56 -1.06 -6.12
CA ILE A 257 -22.22 -1.33 -7.42
C ILE A 257 -22.80 -2.74 -7.41
N CYS A 258 -22.06 -3.72 -6.90
CA CYS A 258 -22.57 -5.07 -6.72
C CYS A 258 -23.67 -5.15 -5.65
N GLN A 259 -23.63 -4.34 -4.60
CA GLN A 259 -24.75 -4.16 -3.67
C GLN A 259 -25.94 -3.51 -4.35
N ASN A 260 -25.79 -2.43 -5.12
CA ASN A 260 -26.95 -1.79 -5.78
C ASN A 260 -27.59 -2.66 -6.88
N LEU A 261 -26.81 -3.46 -7.60
CA LEU A 261 -27.31 -4.47 -8.55
C LEU A 261 -27.98 -5.65 -7.83
N THR A 262 -27.43 -6.08 -6.69
CA THR A 262 -28.04 -7.12 -5.84
C THR A 262 -29.33 -6.61 -5.18
N ASN A 263 -29.37 -5.34 -4.78
CA ASN A 263 -30.53 -4.66 -4.19
C ASN A 263 -31.62 -4.40 -5.25
N SER A 264 -31.24 -4.00 -6.48
CA SER A 264 -32.20 -3.91 -7.60
C SER A 264 -32.77 -5.29 -7.98
N CYS A 265 -31.98 -6.35 -7.82
CA CYS A 265 -32.45 -7.73 -7.92
C CYS A 265 -33.34 -8.18 -6.75
N GLN A 266 -33.22 -7.57 -5.56
CA GLN A 266 -34.16 -7.76 -4.45
C GLN A 266 -35.50 -7.06 -4.70
N ASP A 267 -35.49 -5.87 -5.31
CA ASP A 267 -36.72 -5.18 -5.72
C ASP A 267 -37.44 -5.90 -6.86
N LEU A 268 -36.70 -6.45 -7.84
CA LEU A 268 -37.26 -7.29 -8.92
C LEU A 268 -37.69 -8.69 -8.44
N GLN A 269 -37.17 -9.19 -7.32
CA GLN A 269 -37.65 -10.46 -6.75
C GLN A 269 -39.11 -10.40 -6.27
N PHE A 270 -39.69 -9.21 -6.11
CA PHE A 270 -41.12 -9.03 -5.85
C PHE A 270 -42.01 -9.17 -7.11
N GLN A 271 -41.43 -9.17 -8.32
CA GLN A 271 -42.14 -9.45 -9.58
C GLN A 271 -41.47 -10.63 -10.31
N CYS A 272 -42.06 -11.82 -10.21
CA CYS A 272 -41.52 -13.11 -10.68
C CYS A 272 -41.17 -13.20 -12.19
N ALA A 273 -40.07 -12.58 -12.64
CA ALA A 273 -39.49 -12.85 -13.96
C ALA A 273 -37.95 -12.83 -13.91
N ASN A 274 -37.35 -14.03 -14.05
CA ASN A 274 -35.92 -14.32 -14.24
C ASN A 274 -34.95 -14.32 -13.03
N ARG A 275 -35.09 -15.35 -12.16
CA ARG A 275 -34.08 -15.76 -11.15
C ARG A 275 -32.68 -16.02 -11.72
N ASN A 276 -32.57 -16.47 -12.97
CA ASN A 276 -31.29 -16.84 -13.59
C ASN A 276 -30.41 -15.62 -13.86
N VAL A 277 -31.00 -14.48 -14.24
CA VAL A 277 -30.28 -13.23 -14.51
C VAL A 277 -29.67 -12.67 -13.23
N CYS A 278 -30.40 -12.72 -12.10
CA CYS A 278 -29.88 -12.25 -10.81
C CYS A 278 -28.76 -13.14 -10.24
N ASN A 279 -28.80 -14.46 -10.50
CA ASN A 279 -27.73 -15.37 -10.11
C ASN A 279 -26.47 -15.17 -10.97
N GLU A 280 -26.62 -14.90 -12.27
CA GLU A 280 -25.50 -14.53 -13.14
C GLU A 280 -24.88 -13.19 -12.73
N ILE A 281 -25.69 -12.17 -12.43
CA ILE A 281 -25.20 -10.87 -11.92
C ILE A 281 -24.43 -11.05 -10.61
N ARG A 282 -24.94 -11.87 -9.67
CA ARG A 282 -24.26 -12.15 -8.39
C ARG A 282 -22.93 -12.90 -8.58
N THR A 283 -22.88 -13.84 -9.54
CA THR A 283 -21.65 -14.61 -9.84
C THR A 283 -20.61 -13.74 -10.56
N VAL A 284 -21.04 -12.89 -11.50
CA VAL A 284 -20.18 -11.89 -12.16
C VAL A 284 -19.61 -10.91 -11.13
N CYS A 285 -20.45 -10.42 -10.21
CA CYS A 285 -20.04 -9.54 -9.13
C CYS A 285 -19.01 -10.17 -8.18
N GLN A 286 -19.20 -11.43 -7.77
CA GLN A 286 -18.26 -12.16 -6.92
C GLN A 286 -16.93 -12.45 -7.61
N THR A 287 -16.95 -12.64 -8.93
CA THR A 287 -15.73 -12.83 -9.72
C THR A 287 -14.98 -11.50 -9.88
N PHE A 288 -15.71 -10.39 -10.07
CA PHE A 288 -15.15 -9.04 -10.17
C PHE A 288 -14.47 -8.59 -8.87
N THR A 289 -15.11 -8.80 -7.71
CA THR A 289 -14.55 -8.37 -6.41
C THR A 289 -13.28 -9.11 -5.98
N ASN A 290 -13.05 -10.32 -6.51
CA ASN A 290 -11.88 -11.14 -6.14
C ASN A 290 -10.66 -10.88 -7.03
N GLU A 291 -10.81 -10.33 -8.23
CA GLU A 291 -9.69 -10.01 -9.14
C GLU A 291 -9.20 -8.56 -9.03
N THR A 292 -10.00 -7.64 -8.47
CA THR A 292 -9.73 -6.19 -8.47
C THR A 292 -9.57 -5.59 -7.06
N SER A 293 -8.90 -6.27 -6.13
CA SER A 293 -8.77 -5.83 -4.72
C SER A 293 -7.98 -4.52 -4.49
N ASN A 294 -7.51 -3.85 -5.55
CA ASN A 294 -6.97 -2.50 -5.54
C ASN A 294 -7.61 -1.55 -6.57
N GLU A 295 -8.67 -1.97 -7.24
CA GLU A 295 -9.32 -1.19 -8.31
C GLU A 295 -10.68 -0.69 -7.83
N PHE A 296 -10.77 0.63 -7.63
CA PHE A 296 -12.04 1.33 -7.47
C PHE A 296 -12.88 1.08 -8.73
N ASP A 297 -13.99 0.32 -8.62
CA ASP A 297 -14.89 0.14 -9.76
C ASP A 297 -15.70 1.42 -9.98
N CYS A 298 -15.10 2.32 -10.74
CA CYS A 298 -15.73 3.55 -11.15
C CYS A 298 -16.64 3.22 -12.35
N ASP A 299 -17.96 3.15 -12.09
CA ASP A 299 -18.96 2.97 -13.15
C ASP A 299 -18.90 4.12 -14.19
N LYS A 300 -19.64 3.99 -15.30
CA LYS A 300 -19.63 5.02 -16.36
C LYS A 300 -20.02 6.42 -15.83
N THR A 301 -20.86 6.48 -14.79
CA THR A 301 -21.30 7.73 -14.17
C THR A 301 -20.19 8.34 -13.32
N CYS A 302 -19.53 7.54 -12.49
CA CYS A 302 -18.35 7.90 -11.72
C CYS A 302 -17.22 8.34 -12.64
N ARG A 303 -16.91 7.58 -13.72
CA ARG A 303 -15.88 7.98 -14.70
C ARG A 303 -16.31 9.25 -15.42
N GLY A 304 -17.61 9.41 -15.66
CA GLY A 304 -18.20 10.65 -16.18
C GLY A 304 -17.96 11.83 -15.23
N HIS A 305 -18.29 11.70 -13.95
CA HIS A 305 -18.11 12.73 -12.93
C HIS A 305 -16.65 13.05 -12.67
N SER A 306 -15.80 12.02 -12.58
CA SER A 306 -14.36 12.14 -12.41
C SER A 306 -13.75 12.92 -13.56
N LYS A 307 -13.95 12.46 -14.81
CA LYS A 307 -13.48 13.17 -16.00
C LYS A 307 -14.08 14.56 -16.12
N THR A 308 -15.33 14.75 -15.72
CA THR A 308 -15.96 16.08 -15.70
C THR A 308 -15.28 16.99 -14.70
N LEU A 309 -15.03 16.56 -13.46
CA LEU A 309 -14.32 17.36 -12.47
C LEU A 309 -12.87 17.60 -12.87
N THR A 310 -12.14 16.58 -13.35
CA THR A 310 -10.79 16.76 -13.89
C THR A 310 -10.78 17.82 -14.99
N THR A 311 -11.76 17.78 -15.90
CA THR A 311 -11.89 18.77 -16.98
C THR A 311 -12.28 20.15 -16.45
N VAL A 312 -13.18 20.24 -15.48
CA VAL A 312 -13.59 21.51 -14.86
C VAL A 312 -12.40 22.16 -14.16
N PHE A 313 -11.67 21.42 -13.33
CA PHE A 313 -10.49 21.94 -12.64
C PHE A 313 -9.34 22.25 -13.60
N PHE A 314 -9.18 21.48 -14.68
CA PHE A 314 -8.30 21.82 -15.79
C PHE A 314 -8.68 23.18 -16.42
N LEU A 315 -9.96 23.40 -16.72
CA LEU A 315 -10.43 24.67 -17.28
C LEU A 315 -10.32 25.82 -16.27
N LEU A 316 -10.53 25.56 -14.98
CA LEU A 316 -10.30 26.54 -13.91
C LEU A 316 -8.83 26.93 -13.81
N GLY A 317 -7.91 25.96 -13.92
CA GLY A 317 -6.47 26.21 -13.99
C GLY A 317 -6.10 27.08 -15.21
N ALA A 318 -6.67 26.78 -16.38
CA ALA A 318 -6.49 27.60 -17.57
C ALA A 318 -7.02 29.03 -17.36
N ALA A 319 -8.24 29.17 -16.82
CA ALA A 319 -8.85 30.46 -16.52
C ALA A 319 -8.03 31.28 -15.51
N LEU A 320 -7.40 30.62 -14.53
CA LEU A 320 -6.52 31.26 -13.56
C LEU A 320 -5.31 31.94 -14.24
N ILE A 321 -4.73 31.30 -15.27
CA ILE A 321 -3.66 31.91 -16.07
C ILE A 321 -4.16 33.11 -16.87
N PHE A 322 -5.34 33.02 -17.50
CA PHE A 322 -5.93 34.18 -18.18
C PHE A 322 -6.22 35.34 -17.22
N LEU A 323 -6.69 35.04 -16.01
CA LEU A 323 -6.92 36.04 -14.96
C LEU A 323 -5.60 36.66 -14.50
N LEU A 324 -4.57 35.85 -14.29
CA LEU A 324 -3.24 36.31 -13.92
C LEU A 324 -2.69 37.27 -14.98
N ASP A 325 -2.76 36.90 -16.26
CA ASP A 325 -2.32 37.74 -17.38
C ASP A 325 -3.11 39.05 -17.45
N PHE A 326 -4.41 39.01 -17.20
CA PHE A 326 -5.22 40.22 -17.12
C PHE A 326 -4.78 41.14 -15.98
N ILE A 327 -4.48 40.58 -14.80
CA ILE A 327 -3.97 41.33 -13.65
C ILE A 327 -2.60 41.93 -13.97
N VAL A 328 -1.68 41.14 -14.54
CA VAL A 328 -0.35 41.61 -14.96
C VAL A 328 -0.47 42.74 -15.98
N HIS A 329 -1.39 42.63 -16.95
CA HIS A 329 -1.64 43.68 -17.94
C HIS A 329 -2.19 44.96 -17.30
N LYS A 330 -3.06 44.86 -16.29
CA LYS A 330 -3.55 46.03 -15.53
C LYS A 330 -2.47 46.69 -14.68
N ILE A 331 -1.56 45.92 -14.10
CA ILE A 331 -0.44 46.44 -13.30
C ILE A 331 0.63 47.08 -14.20
N SER A 332 0.77 46.61 -15.45
CA SER A 332 1.73 47.12 -16.42
C SER A 332 1.11 47.36 -17.81
N PRO A 333 0.35 48.46 -18.00
CA PRO A 333 -0.43 48.72 -19.22
C PRO A 333 0.37 49.02 -20.51
N ASP A 334 1.68 49.25 -20.43
CA ASP A 334 2.52 49.64 -21.60
C ASP A 334 2.85 48.48 -22.58
N HIS A 335 2.12 47.36 -22.55
CA HIS A 335 2.51 46.12 -23.24
C HIS A 335 1.91 45.93 -24.64
N LYS A 336 1.98 46.96 -25.49
CA LYS A 336 1.81 46.87 -26.95
C LYS A 336 2.85 47.72 -27.67
N HIS A 337 4.12 47.36 -27.53
CA HIS A 337 5.04 47.54 -28.65
C HIS A 337 5.50 46.13 -29.02
N ASP A 338 5.09 45.70 -30.21
CA ASP A 338 5.73 44.59 -30.90
C ASP A 338 7.24 44.88 -30.86
N ILE A 339 7.97 44.09 -30.09
CA ILE A 339 9.43 44.13 -30.19
C ILE A 339 9.73 43.53 -31.55
N ASP A 340 10.07 44.39 -32.49
CA ASP A 340 10.50 43.98 -33.81
C ASP A 340 11.81 43.18 -33.64
N ILE A 341 11.75 41.88 -33.85
CA ILE A 341 12.87 40.97 -33.61
C ILE A 341 14.01 41.24 -34.60
N GLU A 342 13.74 41.96 -35.69
CA GLU A 342 14.77 42.57 -36.53
C GLU A 342 15.70 43.50 -35.73
N GLU A 343 15.19 44.26 -34.75
CA GLU A 343 15.99 45.14 -33.89
C GLU A 343 16.84 44.35 -32.87
N ILE A 344 16.33 43.25 -32.33
CA ILE A 344 17.10 42.30 -31.49
C ILE A 344 18.17 41.56 -32.33
N ASN A 345 17.85 41.16 -33.56
CA ASN A 345 18.81 40.53 -34.47
C ASN A 345 19.89 41.51 -34.93
N HIS A 346 19.56 42.78 -35.14
CA HIS A 346 20.53 43.84 -35.45
C HIS A 346 21.49 44.09 -34.27
N LEU A 347 20.97 44.14 -33.04
CA LEU A 347 21.76 44.28 -31.82
C LEU A 347 22.60 43.01 -31.51
N ASN A 348 22.08 41.81 -31.80
CA ASN A 348 22.83 40.55 -31.66
C ASN A 348 23.97 40.44 -32.68
N HIS A 349 23.79 40.88 -33.91
CA HIS A 349 24.87 40.92 -34.90
C HIS A 349 25.98 41.91 -34.50
N GLN A 350 25.63 43.07 -33.94
CA GLN A 350 26.61 44.04 -33.43
C GLN A 350 27.26 43.60 -32.12
N ALA A 351 26.55 42.98 -31.18
CA ALA A 351 27.13 42.51 -29.91
C ALA A 351 28.05 41.29 -30.08
N VAL A 352 27.86 40.48 -31.13
CA VAL A 352 28.78 39.40 -31.51
C VAL A 352 30.03 39.94 -32.22
N SER A 353 29.96 41.09 -32.90
CA SER A 353 31.12 41.75 -33.52
C SER A 353 31.88 42.72 -32.61
N ILE A 354 31.30 43.20 -31.50
CA ILE A 354 32.01 44.02 -30.50
C ILE A 354 32.82 43.12 -29.56
N ARG A 355 33.79 42.38 -30.11
CA ARG A 355 34.94 41.83 -29.38
C ARG A 355 36.14 41.67 -30.32
N ASP A 356 36.60 42.78 -30.87
CA ASP A 356 38.02 42.98 -31.18
C ASP A 356 38.41 44.38 -30.66
N PRO A 357 39.32 44.49 -29.68
CA PRO A 357 39.76 45.77 -29.14
C PRO A 357 40.94 46.32 -29.95
N GLU A 358 40.76 46.53 -31.25
CA GLU A 358 41.67 47.33 -32.09
C GLU A 358 40.85 47.96 -33.22
N ASP A 359 40.30 49.15 -32.99
CA ASP A 359 40.52 50.33 -33.84
C ASP A 359 39.69 51.51 -33.31
N GLY A 360 40.31 52.68 -33.20
CA GLY A 360 39.68 53.90 -32.76
C GLY A 360 39.25 54.75 -33.95
N SER A 361 37.95 54.97 -34.15
CA SER A 361 37.46 56.17 -34.81
C SER A 361 35.97 56.46 -34.59
N ASN A 362 35.66 57.76 -34.58
CA ASN A 362 34.39 58.41 -34.26
C ASN A 362 33.21 58.03 -35.16
N SER A 363 31.96 58.11 -34.65
CA SER A 363 30.95 59.12 -35.10
C SER A 363 29.48 58.87 -34.65
N HIS A 364 28.76 60.01 -34.51
CA HIS A 364 27.30 60.29 -34.48
C HIS A 364 26.54 60.44 -33.12
N PRO A 365 26.11 61.68 -32.76
CA PRO A 365 25.37 61.96 -31.52
C PRO A 365 23.88 61.59 -31.54
N ASN A 366 23.28 61.31 -32.70
CA ASN A 366 21.84 60.97 -32.81
C ASN A 366 21.52 59.50 -32.50
N GLY A 367 22.51 58.61 -32.45
CA GLY A 367 22.32 57.21 -32.04
C GLY A 367 22.06 57.06 -30.53
N SER A 368 22.59 57.98 -29.72
CA SER A 368 22.57 57.92 -28.24
C SER A 368 21.16 57.89 -27.61
N LEU A 369 20.22 58.66 -28.16
CA LEU A 369 18.86 58.76 -27.61
C LEU A 369 17.99 57.56 -28.00
N HIS A 370 18.11 57.09 -29.26
CA HIS A 370 17.45 55.87 -29.73
C HIS A 370 17.99 54.64 -28.99
N HIS A 371 19.31 54.55 -28.80
CA HIS A 371 19.97 53.45 -28.10
C HIS A 371 19.63 53.41 -26.60
N LYS A 372 19.41 54.56 -25.96
CA LYS A 372 18.92 54.66 -24.57
C LYS A 372 17.44 54.26 -24.44
N LYS A 373 16.57 54.69 -25.36
CA LYS A 373 15.15 54.29 -25.38
C LYS A 373 14.99 52.80 -25.69
N ALA A 374 15.76 52.27 -26.64
CA ALA A 374 15.81 50.84 -26.94
C ALA A 374 16.31 50.02 -25.75
N HIS A 375 17.38 50.45 -25.06
CA HIS A 375 17.85 49.78 -23.83
C HIS A 375 16.82 49.81 -22.69
N GLN A 376 16.11 50.92 -22.49
CA GLN A 376 15.05 51.01 -21.46
C GLN A 376 13.83 50.15 -21.78
N SER A 377 13.42 50.09 -23.05
CA SER A 377 12.39 49.18 -23.56
C SER A 377 12.78 47.70 -23.38
N LEU A 378 14.02 47.34 -23.72
CA LEU A 378 14.57 45.99 -23.54
C LEU A 378 14.63 45.58 -22.07
N ASN A 379 15.01 46.50 -21.19
CA ASN A 379 15.16 46.23 -19.75
C ASN A 379 13.80 46.03 -19.07
N ARG A 380 12.80 46.83 -19.45
CA ARG A 380 11.43 46.67 -18.93
C ARG A 380 10.78 45.40 -19.45
N THR A 381 11.00 45.06 -20.73
CA THR A 381 10.46 43.83 -21.32
C THR A 381 11.16 42.57 -20.80
N GLY A 382 12.49 42.57 -20.67
CA GLY A 382 13.24 41.44 -20.11
C GLY A 382 12.88 41.12 -18.66
N ILE A 383 12.60 42.16 -17.84
CA ILE A 383 12.15 41.98 -16.44
C ILE A 383 10.71 41.47 -16.38
N LEU A 384 9.81 41.98 -17.22
CA LEU A 384 8.42 41.50 -17.30
C LEU A 384 8.34 40.05 -17.80
N THR A 385 9.14 39.69 -18.81
CA THR A 385 9.27 38.32 -19.29
C THR A 385 9.85 37.41 -18.21
N ALA A 386 10.86 37.86 -17.46
CA ALA A 386 11.39 37.11 -16.32
C ALA A 386 10.37 36.92 -15.18
N LEU A 387 9.46 37.87 -14.96
CA LEU A 387 8.41 37.78 -13.95
C LEU A 387 7.27 36.85 -14.38
N ALA A 388 6.84 36.93 -15.65
CA ALA A 388 5.85 36.03 -16.24
C ALA A 388 6.37 34.58 -16.24
N ILE A 389 7.60 34.39 -16.71
CA ILE A 389 8.31 33.12 -16.62
C ILE A 389 8.52 32.72 -15.13
N GLY A 390 8.74 33.63 -14.19
CA GLY A 390 8.79 33.25 -12.76
C GLY A 390 7.48 32.68 -12.19
N LEU A 391 6.32 33.03 -12.74
CA LEU A 391 5.01 32.62 -12.22
C LEU A 391 4.58 31.22 -12.71
N HIS A 392 4.91 30.89 -13.96
CA HIS A 392 5.68 29.68 -14.28
C HIS A 392 5.77 28.54 -13.27
N ASN A 393 6.82 28.64 -12.44
CA ASN A 393 7.30 27.55 -11.59
C ASN A 393 6.38 27.30 -10.38
N LEU A 394 5.38 28.16 -10.17
CA LEU A 394 4.43 27.98 -9.06
C LEU A 394 3.60 26.67 -9.21
N PRO A 395 2.92 26.42 -10.35
CA PRO A 395 2.33 25.12 -10.68
C PRO A 395 3.26 23.92 -10.49
N GLU A 396 4.50 24.01 -10.97
CA GLU A 396 5.51 22.93 -10.88
C GLU A 396 5.85 22.60 -9.43
N GLY A 397 5.96 23.63 -8.59
CA GLY A 397 6.15 23.49 -7.15
C GLY A 397 5.01 22.76 -6.47
N ILE A 398 3.78 23.13 -6.81
CA ILE A 398 2.56 22.46 -6.32
C ILE A 398 2.56 20.99 -6.77
N ALA A 399 2.82 20.74 -8.05
CA ALA A 399 2.81 19.40 -8.66
C ALA A 399 3.83 18.47 -7.99
N THR A 400 5.07 18.94 -7.87
CA THR A 400 6.20 18.17 -7.32
C THR A 400 5.96 17.83 -5.86
N PHE A 401 5.49 18.81 -5.07
CA PHE A 401 5.21 18.58 -3.65
C PHE A 401 4.01 17.64 -3.45
N LEU A 402 2.94 17.84 -4.22
CA LEU A 402 1.73 17.01 -4.12
C LEU A 402 2.03 15.56 -4.51
N ALA A 403 2.74 15.34 -5.62
CA ALA A 403 3.14 14.01 -6.04
C ALA A 403 4.06 13.31 -5.02
N ALA A 404 5.04 14.03 -4.47
CA ALA A 404 5.93 13.51 -3.42
C ALA A 404 5.19 13.20 -2.12
N SER A 405 4.11 13.93 -1.84
CA SER A 405 3.26 13.70 -0.66
C SER A 405 2.34 12.50 -0.81
N ILE A 406 2.06 12.04 -2.03
CA ILE A 406 1.19 10.89 -2.31
C ILE A 406 2.02 9.61 -2.48
N ASN A 407 3.04 9.63 -3.34
CA ASN A 407 3.87 8.46 -3.61
C ASN A 407 5.23 8.83 -4.20
N LEU A 408 6.30 8.58 -3.44
CA LEU A 408 7.70 8.79 -3.83
C LEU A 408 8.09 8.10 -5.15
N LYS A 409 7.52 6.93 -5.45
CA LYS A 409 7.80 6.19 -6.69
C LYS A 409 7.40 6.98 -7.92
N THR A 410 6.23 7.63 -7.87
CA THR A 410 5.75 8.47 -8.97
C THR A 410 6.30 9.89 -8.93
N ALA A 411 6.78 10.33 -7.76
CA ALA A 411 7.25 11.69 -7.55
C ALA A 411 8.66 11.94 -8.06
N VAL A 412 9.56 10.95 -7.94
CA VAL A 412 10.96 11.10 -8.39
C VAL A 412 11.05 11.29 -9.91
N PRO A 413 10.39 10.48 -10.76
CA PRO A 413 10.39 10.72 -12.20
C PRO A 413 9.78 12.07 -12.58
N LEU A 414 8.68 12.45 -11.91
CA LEU A 414 8.05 13.76 -12.12
C LEU A 414 8.99 14.91 -11.77
N ALA A 415 9.63 14.88 -10.59
CA ALA A 415 10.57 15.90 -10.13
C ALA A 415 11.79 16.02 -11.07
N LEU A 416 12.30 14.89 -11.58
CA LEU A 416 13.40 14.88 -12.56
C LEU A 416 12.96 15.46 -13.90
N GLY A 417 11.76 15.11 -14.37
CA GLY A 417 11.17 15.70 -15.57
C GLY A 417 10.97 17.21 -15.43
N ILE A 418 10.61 17.66 -14.23
CA ILE A 418 10.49 19.08 -13.92
C ILE A 418 11.88 19.76 -13.92
N ALA A 419 12.85 19.19 -13.21
CA ALA A 419 14.22 19.69 -13.18
C ALA A 419 14.87 19.82 -14.58
N LEU A 420 14.59 18.88 -15.49
CA LEU A 420 15.19 18.89 -16.83
C LEU A 420 14.70 20.06 -17.71
N HIS A 421 13.45 20.50 -17.56
CA HIS A 421 12.91 21.60 -18.36
C HIS A 421 13.21 22.98 -17.74
N ASN A 422 13.41 23.01 -16.41
CA ASN A 422 13.89 24.17 -15.68
C ASN A 422 15.27 24.67 -16.14
N ILE A 423 16.12 23.81 -16.71
CA ILE A 423 17.42 24.26 -17.23
C ILE A 423 17.26 25.19 -18.44
N PRO A 424 16.55 24.80 -19.53
CA PRO A 424 16.14 25.72 -20.60
C PRO A 424 15.47 27.01 -20.11
N GLU A 425 14.57 26.89 -19.14
CA GLU A 425 13.87 27.99 -18.46
C GLU A 425 14.86 29.06 -17.96
N GLY A 426 15.85 28.60 -17.18
CA GLY A 426 16.86 29.46 -16.59
C GLY A 426 17.69 30.20 -17.65
N ILE A 427 17.98 29.55 -18.77
CA ILE A 427 18.69 30.19 -19.90
C ILE A 427 17.81 31.29 -20.50
N ALA A 428 16.52 31.03 -20.68
CA ALA A 428 15.56 31.95 -21.25
C ALA A 428 15.27 33.16 -20.35
N VAL A 429 15.38 33.03 -19.03
CA VAL A 429 15.30 34.14 -18.08
C VAL A 429 16.60 34.93 -18.01
N ALA A 430 17.74 34.25 -17.80
CA ALA A 430 19.02 34.93 -17.55
C ALA A 430 19.57 35.64 -18.79
N THR A 431 19.37 35.08 -19.98
CA THR A 431 19.99 35.58 -21.21
C THR A 431 19.48 36.96 -21.62
N PRO A 432 18.15 37.20 -21.72
CA PRO A 432 17.63 38.53 -22.05
C PRO A 432 18.00 39.58 -21.00
N VAL A 433 17.97 39.22 -19.71
CA VAL A 433 18.38 40.12 -18.61
C VAL A 433 19.87 40.45 -18.71
N TYR A 434 20.71 39.47 -19.03
CA TYR A 434 22.14 39.69 -19.26
C TYR A 434 22.36 40.65 -20.44
N PHE A 435 21.71 40.44 -21.58
CA PHE A 435 21.88 41.33 -22.74
C PHE A 435 21.29 42.73 -22.51
N ALA A 436 20.20 42.85 -21.73
CA ALA A 436 19.59 44.13 -21.40
C ALA A 436 20.40 44.94 -20.38
N THR A 437 20.96 44.28 -19.36
CA THR A 437 21.64 44.93 -18.22
C THR A 437 23.16 44.87 -18.28
N GLN A 438 23.72 44.06 -19.19
CA GLN A 438 25.15 43.73 -19.29
C GLN A 438 25.76 43.13 -18.01
N SER A 439 24.92 42.64 -17.08
CA SER A 439 25.33 42.08 -15.81
C SER A 439 24.89 40.62 -15.68
N LYS A 440 25.88 39.72 -15.61
CA LYS A 440 25.64 38.28 -15.44
C LYS A 440 25.00 37.97 -14.09
N TRP A 441 25.37 38.72 -13.06
CA TRP A 441 24.82 38.60 -11.71
C TRP A 441 23.36 39.03 -11.63
N LYS A 442 22.95 40.05 -12.41
CA LYS A 442 21.53 40.38 -12.52
C LYS A 442 20.76 39.26 -13.21
N GLY A 443 21.28 38.70 -14.30
CA GLY A 443 20.68 37.52 -14.94
C GLY A 443 20.48 36.36 -13.95
N LEU A 444 21.52 36.02 -13.18
CA LEU A 444 21.46 34.97 -12.16
C LEU A 444 20.48 35.29 -11.02
N LEU A 445 20.43 36.55 -10.58
CA LEU A 445 19.51 36.98 -9.53
C LEU A 445 18.05 36.80 -9.97
N TYR A 446 17.70 37.20 -11.19
CA TYR A 446 16.34 37.01 -11.70
C TYR A 446 15.99 35.53 -11.89
N THR A 447 16.93 34.68 -12.30
CA THR A 447 16.69 33.22 -12.30
C THR A 447 16.50 32.65 -10.90
N PHE A 448 17.23 33.16 -9.90
CA PHE A 448 17.05 32.73 -8.52
C PHE A 448 15.69 33.15 -7.96
N ILE A 449 15.24 34.37 -8.27
CA ILE A 449 13.90 34.85 -7.89
C ILE A 449 12.81 33.99 -8.54
N SER A 450 12.95 33.63 -9.81
CA SER A 450 12.04 32.69 -10.50
C SER A 450 12.08 31.30 -9.84
N ALA A 451 13.25 30.77 -9.50
CA ALA A 451 13.40 29.49 -8.81
C ALA A 451 12.72 29.43 -7.44
N LEU A 452 12.49 30.56 -6.76
CA LEU A 452 11.78 30.60 -5.47
C LEU A 452 10.25 30.37 -5.61
N ALA A 453 9.69 30.50 -6.81
CA ALA A 453 8.27 30.23 -7.03
C ALA A 453 7.93 28.74 -6.85
N GLU A 454 8.87 27.83 -7.11
CA GLU A 454 8.69 26.40 -6.91
C GLU A 454 8.55 25.98 -5.43
N PRO A 455 9.48 26.33 -4.51
CA PRO A 455 9.31 26.04 -3.09
C PRO A 455 8.14 26.82 -2.50
N LEU A 456 7.79 28.00 -3.03
CA LEU A 456 6.57 28.71 -2.65
C LEU A 456 5.32 27.93 -3.05
N GLY A 457 5.29 27.35 -4.25
CA GLY A 457 4.22 26.46 -4.71
C GLY A 457 4.12 25.21 -3.84
N GLY A 458 5.25 24.63 -3.47
CA GLY A 458 5.32 23.51 -2.52
C GLY A 458 4.79 23.88 -1.14
N LEU A 459 5.11 25.07 -0.64
CA LEU A 459 4.62 25.58 0.63
C LEU A 459 3.11 25.83 0.59
N ILE A 460 2.58 26.44 -0.48
CA ILE A 460 1.14 26.63 -0.67
C ILE A 460 0.44 25.28 -0.68
N CYS A 461 0.99 24.31 -1.42
CA CYS A 461 0.48 22.95 -1.42
C CYS A 461 0.48 22.36 -0.01
N PHE A 462 1.63 22.38 0.67
CA PHE A 462 1.77 21.90 2.04
C PHE A 462 0.72 22.50 2.98
N LEU A 463 0.48 23.81 2.92
CA LEU A 463 -0.51 24.49 3.75
C LEU A 463 -1.94 24.01 3.44
N ILE A 464 -2.28 23.83 2.15
CA ILE A 464 -3.58 23.32 1.72
C ILE A 464 -3.80 21.87 2.18
N ILE A 465 -2.79 21.01 2.06
CA ILE A 465 -2.88 19.58 2.41
C ILE A 465 -2.39 19.28 3.84
N SER A 466 -2.10 20.28 4.66
CA SER A 466 -1.51 20.11 6.00
C SER A 466 -2.40 19.33 6.96
N ASN A 467 -3.72 19.36 6.73
CA ASN A 467 -4.75 18.69 7.53
C ASN A 467 -5.19 17.31 6.97
N GLY A 468 -4.42 16.72 6.03
CA GLY A 468 -4.69 15.38 5.47
C GLY A 468 -4.70 15.32 3.94
N LEU A 469 -4.61 14.11 3.36
CA LEU A 469 -4.74 13.90 1.91
C LEU A 469 -6.20 13.55 1.59
N ASN A 470 -7.00 14.56 1.27
CA ASN A 470 -8.36 14.37 0.80
C ASN A 470 -8.35 14.12 -0.73
N PRO A 471 -8.87 13.00 -1.24
CA PRO A 471 -8.86 12.69 -2.67
C PRO A 471 -9.50 13.78 -3.55
N PHE A 472 -10.55 14.46 -3.06
CA PHE A 472 -11.14 15.58 -3.77
C PHE A 472 -10.16 16.75 -3.91
N VAL A 473 -9.47 17.11 -2.82
CA VAL A 473 -8.52 18.22 -2.80
C VAL A 473 -7.31 17.89 -3.69
N ASN A 474 -6.78 16.67 -3.59
CA ASN A 474 -5.68 16.20 -4.44
C ASN A 474 -6.07 16.23 -5.93
N GLY A 475 -7.25 15.68 -6.26
CA GLY A 475 -7.78 15.67 -7.62
C GLY A 475 -7.97 17.08 -8.17
N ALA A 476 -8.53 17.99 -7.38
CA ALA A 476 -8.73 19.39 -7.75
C ALA A 476 -7.40 20.11 -7.97
N MET A 477 -6.42 19.89 -7.08
CA MET A 477 -5.10 20.50 -7.19
C MET A 477 -4.35 20.02 -8.43
N PHE A 478 -4.31 18.71 -8.68
CA PHE A 478 -3.71 18.19 -9.91
C PHE A 478 -4.43 18.71 -11.16
N GLY A 479 -5.77 18.77 -11.16
CA GLY A 479 -6.54 19.30 -12.28
C GLY A 479 -6.20 20.77 -12.58
N ILE A 480 -6.17 21.62 -11.55
CA ILE A 480 -5.77 23.03 -11.67
C ILE A 480 -4.35 23.17 -12.22
N VAL A 481 -3.40 22.41 -11.66
CA VAL A 481 -1.99 22.43 -12.08
C VAL A 481 -1.85 22.06 -13.56
N VAL A 482 -2.51 21.01 -14.02
CA VAL A 482 -2.49 20.60 -15.45
C VAL A 482 -3.04 21.71 -16.33
N GLY A 483 -4.15 22.33 -15.92
CA GLY A 483 -4.76 23.47 -16.60
C GLY A 483 -3.80 24.63 -16.76
N MET A 484 -3.09 24.98 -15.68
CA MET A 484 -2.09 26.03 -15.68
C MET A 484 -0.91 25.68 -16.60
N MET A 485 -0.29 24.51 -16.44
CA MET A 485 0.91 24.11 -17.18
C MET A 485 0.68 23.99 -18.68
N VAL A 486 -0.46 23.42 -19.11
CA VAL A 486 -0.82 23.35 -20.54
C VAL A 486 -1.09 24.74 -21.11
N THR A 487 -1.79 25.61 -20.36
CA THR A 487 -2.11 26.97 -20.83
C THR A 487 -0.85 27.81 -20.97
N ILE A 488 0.08 27.73 -20.01
CA ILE A 488 1.38 28.41 -20.06
C ILE A 488 2.19 27.91 -21.27
N SER A 489 2.22 26.59 -21.51
CA SER A 489 2.92 26.02 -22.67
C SER A 489 2.42 26.58 -24.00
N LEU A 490 1.10 26.68 -24.16
CA LEU A 490 0.47 27.11 -25.40
C LEU A 490 0.50 28.62 -25.61
N LYS A 491 0.31 29.40 -24.54
CA LYS A 491 0.19 30.86 -24.60
C LYS A 491 1.52 31.58 -24.50
N GLU A 492 2.47 31.01 -23.76
CA GLU A 492 3.74 31.66 -23.48
C GLU A 492 4.91 30.95 -24.14
N LEU A 493 5.17 29.68 -23.81
CA LEU A 493 6.42 29.01 -24.24
C LEU A 493 6.51 28.80 -25.75
N ILE A 494 5.48 28.24 -26.39
CA ILE A 494 5.48 28.01 -27.85
C ILE A 494 5.52 29.32 -28.63
N PRO A 495 4.69 30.35 -28.33
CA PRO A 495 4.78 31.64 -29.01
C PRO A 495 6.13 32.33 -28.79
N THR A 496 6.71 32.22 -27.60
CA THR A 496 8.05 32.75 -27.31
C THR A 496 9.12 32.01 -28.12
N ALA A 497 9.02 30.69 -28.25
CA ALA A 497 9.92 29.90 -29.09
C ALA A 497 9.84 30.32 -30.58
N LEU A 498 8.63 30.56 -31.09
CA LEU A 498 8.39 31.06 -32.45
C LEU A 498 8.92 32.47 -32.68
N ARG A 499 9.02 33.30 -31.64
CA ARG A 499 9.68 34.60 -31.70
C ARG A 499 11.20 34.45 -31.88
N PHE A 500 11.82 33.50 -31.16
CA PHE A 500 13.26 33.31 -31.20
C PHE A 500 13.79 32.51 -32.40
N CYS A 501 12.94 31.78 -33.13
CA CYS A 501 13.33 30.99 -34.29
C CYS A 501 12.40 31.21 -35.48
N THR A 502 12.97 31.52 -36.65
CA THR A 502 12.22 31.77 -37.89
C THR A 502 11.64 30.51 -38.53
N SER A 503 12.24 29.33 -38.25
CA SER A 503 11.80 28.06 -38.81
C SER A 503 10.70 27.42 -37.97
N LYS A 504 9.44 27.68 -38.34
CA LYS A 504 8.25 27.08 -37.70
C LYS A 504 8.30 25.54 -37.66
N GLY A 505 8.91 24.92 -38.68
CA GLY A 505 9.11 23.48 -38.74
C GLY A 505 10.05 22.96 -37.64
N GLN A 506 11.15 23.66 -37.37
CA GLN A 506 12.08 23.29 -36.29
C GLN A 506 11.44 23.37 -34.90
N ILE A 507 10.62 24.40 -34.66
CA ILE A 507 9.88 24.55 -33.41
C ILE A 507 8.91 23.38 -33.22
N SER A 508 8.12 23.04 -34.24
CA SER A 508 7.17 21.92 -34.17
C SER A 508 7.87 20.58 -33.89
N VAL A 509 9.00 20.32 -34.56
CA VAL A 509 9.82 19.12 -34.33
C VAL A 509 10.40 19.11 -32.91
N SER A 510 10.80 20.27 -32.38
CA SER A 510 11.34 20.37 -31.01
C SER A 510 10.29 20.12 -29.94
N VAL A 511 9.05 20.59 -30.13
CA VAL A 511 7.92 20.24 -29.25
C VAL A 511 7.71 18.72 -29.25
N LEU A 512 7.61 18.10 -30.42
CA LEU A 512 7.44 16.64 -30.53
C LEU A 512 8.61 15.87 -29.92
N ALA A 513 9.85 16.35 -30.10
CA ALA A 513 11.03 15.76 -29.48
C ALA A 513 10.97 15.86 -27.95
N GLY A 514 10.52 16.98 -27.40
CA GLY A 514 10.30 17.15 -25.95
C GLY A 514 9.27 16.16 -25.41
N MET A 515 8.14 15.98 -26.10
CA MET A 515 7.13 14.98 -25.75
C MET A 515 7.72 13.56 -25.78
N LEU A 516 8.50 13.23 -26.82
CA LEU A 516 9.13 11.91 -26.97
C LEU A 516 10.17 11.65 -25.87
N ILE A 517 11.00 12.64 -25.53
CA ILE A 517 11.99 12.53 -24.45
C ILE A 517 11.27 12.18 -23.14
N MET A 518 10.19 12.89 -22.81
CA MET A 518 9.44 12.61 -21.59
C MET A 518 8.80 11.22 -21.62
N ALA A 519 8.17 10.85 -22.73
CA ALA A 519 7.55 9.53 -22.89
C ALA A 519 8.59 8.41 -22.65
N LEU A 520 9.77 8.52 -23.28
CA LEU A 520 10.86 7.57 -23.10
C LEU A 520 11.41 7.57 -21.67
N SER A 521 11.53 8.74 -21.03
CA SER A 521 11.96 8.84 -19.64
C SER A 521 11.01 8.07 -18.70
N LEU A 522 9.70 8.28 -18.83
CA LEU A 522 8.71 7.57 -18.00
C LEU A 522 8.72 6.06 -18.26
N ILE A 523 8.80 5.63 -19.53
CA ILE A 523 8.90 4.21 -19.90
C ILE A 523 10.18 3.57 -19.35
N ILE A 524 11.32 4.25 -19.45
CA ILE A 524 12.60 3.76 -18.93
C ILE A 524 12.55 3.64 -17.41
N PHE A 525 11.97 4.62 -16.71
CA PHE A 525 11.81 4.55 -15.26
C PHE A 525 10.93 3.38 -14.85
N ASP A 526 9.77 3.21 -15.48
CA ASP A 526 8.86 2.08 -15.24
C ASP A 526 9.54 0.73 -15.53
N TYR A 527 10.32 0.64 -16.61
CA TYR A 527 11.08 -0.56 -16.96
C TYR A 527 12.26 -0.85 -16.01
N LEU A 528 12.99 0.19 -15.58
CA LEU A 528 14.10 0.07 -14.63
C LEU A 528 13.59 -0.32 -13.25
N GLU A 529 12.43 0.19 -12.81
CA GLU A 529 11.82 -0.19 -11.53
C GLU A 529 11.37 -1.65 -11.55
N ASN A 530 10.68 -2.08 -12.62
CA ASN A 530 10.30 -3.47 -12.82
C ASN A 530 11.52 -4.41 -12.93
N LYS A 531 12.68 -3.92 -13.40
CA LYS A 531 13.94 -4.67 -13.44
C LYS A 531 14.78 -4.59 -12.16
N PHE A 532 14.68 -3.57 -11.33
CA PHE A 532 15.43 -3.49 -10.06
C PHE A 532 14.96 -4.56 -9.07
N CYS A 533 13.69 -4.99 -9.14
CA CYS A 533 13.23 -6.21 -8.47
C CYS A 533 13.86 -7.50 -9.06
N LEU A 534 14.18 -7.53 -10.35
CA LEU A 534 14.77 -8.69 -11.04
C LEU A 534 16.30 -8.77 -10.95
N PHE A 535 17.00 -7.70 -10.52
CA PHE A 535 18.47 -7.63 -10.54
C PHE A 535 19.17 -8.14 -9.27
N ARG A 536 18.44 -8.74 -8.31
CA ARG A 536 19.03 -9.37 -7.12
C ARG A 536 19.49 -10.83 -7.34
N SER A 537 19.26 -11.43 -8.52
CA SER A 537 19.66 -12.82 -8.81
C SER A 537 20.63 -12.91 -9.99
N THR A 538 21.87 -13.26 -9.69
CA THR A 538 23.01 -13.43 -10.61
C THR A 538 22.86 -14.59 -11.61
N THR A 539 21.79 -15.38 -11.55
CA THR A 539 21.70 -16.67 -12.27
C THR A 539 21.04 -16.55 -13.66
N LYS A 540 20.26 -15.50 -13.94
CA LYS A 540 19.50 -15.35 -15.21
C LYS A 540 20.24 -14.65 -16.36
N LYS A 541 21.58 -14.51 -16.29
CA LYS A 541 22.37 -13.96 -17.40
C LYS A 541 22.50 -14.89 -18.62
N ARG A 542 22.29 -16.21 -18.47
CA ARG A 542 22.56 -17.19 -19.55
C ARG A 542 21.36 -17.58 -20.40
N ILE A 543 20.13 -17.36 -19.93
CA ILE A 543 18.91 -17.86 -20.61
C ILE A 543 18.28 -16.79 -21.52
N PHE A 544 18.47 -15.50 -21.21
CA PHE A 544 17.80 -14.41 -21.92
C PHE A 544 18.38 -14.11 -23.32
N ILE A 545 19.64 -14.45 -23.58
CA ILE A 545 20.24 -14.31 -24.93
C ILE A 545 19.62 -15.29 -25.93
N ASN A 546 19.07 -16.41 -25.47
CA ASN A 546 18.49 -17.42 -26.37
C ASN A 546 17.00 -17.20 -26.67
N CYS A 547 16.26 -16.40 -25.89
CA CYS A 547 14.83 -16.21 -26.10
C CYS A 547 14.47 -15.08 -27.09
N ILE A 548 15.42 -14.23 -27.48
CA ILE A 548 15.18 -13.15 -28.47
C ILE A 548 15.17 -13.69 -29.92
N LEU A 549 15.59 -14.93 -30.16
CA LEU A 549 15.69 -15.54 -31.49
C LEU A 549 14.50 -16.40 -31.92
N SER A 550 13.41 -16.48 -31.15
CA SER A 550 12.28 -17.35 -31.52
C SER A 550 10.93 -16.66 -31.30
N SER A 551 10.62 -15.72 -32.18
CA SER A 551 9.26 -15.21 -32.37
C SER A 551 8.63 -15.87 -33.59
N CYS A 552 7.53 -16.63 -33.42
CA CYS A 552 6.37 -16.72 -34.33
C CYS A 552 5.46 -17.90 -33.96
N LEU A 553 4.18 -17.78 -34.34
CA LEU A 553 3.15 -18.83 -34.49
C LEU A 553 2.36 -19.27 -33.23
N ILE A 554 1.16 -18.69 -33.04
CA ILE A 554 -0.14 -19.27 -33.46
C ILE A 554 -1.31 -18.59 -32.74
N VAL A 555 -2.26 -18.12 -33.56
CA VAL A 555 -3.65 -17.82 -33.19
C VAL A 555 -4.50 -19.04 -33.57
N LYS A 556 -5.35 -19.56 -32.67
CA LYS A 556 -6.78 -19.87 -32.89
C LYS A 556 -7.37 -20.89 -31.91
N ASN A 557 -8.57 -20.53 -31.47
CA ASN A 557 -9.80 -21.32 -31.32
C ASN A 557 -10.26 -21.91 -29.97
N GLN A 558 -11.59 -21.85 -29.88
CA GLN A 558 -12.54 -21.92 -28.78
C GLN A 558 -12.84 -23.34 -28.27
N GLY A 559 -13.34 -23.40 -27.03
CA GLY A 559 -14.50 -24.23 -26.67
C GLY A 559 -14.24 -25.36 -25.66
N PHE A 560 -14.67 -25.17 -24.40
CA PHE A 560 -15.63 -26.05 -23.72
C PHE A 560 -16.05 -25.45 -22.36
N PHE A 561 -17.37 -25.34 -22.14
CA PHE A 561 -18.02 -24.93 -20.90
C PHE A 561 -18.19 -26.13 -19.94
N MET A 562 -18.44 -25.83 -18.67
CA MET A 562 -18.85 -26.70 -17.55
C MET A 562 -17.75 -27.33 -16.68
N ALA A 563 -17.42 -26.64 -15.57
CA ALA A 563 -17.46 -27.19 -14.20
C ALA A 563 -16.73 -26.23 -13.23
N LEU A 564 -17.36 -25.11 -12.85
CA LEU A 564 -16.85 -24.28 -11.75
C LEU A 564 -18.02 -23.90 -10.83
N GLY A 565 -18.44 -24.87 -10.03
CA GLY A 565 -18.99 -24.59 -8.71
C GLY A 565 -17.82 -24.53 -7.74
N THR A 566 -17.66 -23.42 -7.02
CA THR A 566 -16.70 -23.29 -5.92
C THR A 566 -17.03 -24.34 -4.85
N LYS A 567 -16.12 -25.29 -4.67
CA LYS A 567 -16.14 -26.23 -3.55
C LYS A 567 -14.92 -25.96 -2.67
N ASN A 568 -15.16 -25.97 -1.36
CA ASN A 568 -14.24 -26.27 -0.24
C ASN A 568 -13.70 -25.09 0.58
N ALA A 569 -14.50 -24.55 1.50
CA ALA A 569 -13.97 -24.25 2.83
C ALA A 569 -14.24 -25.50 3.68
N HIS A 570 -13.20 -26.29 3.96
CA HIS A 570 -13.32 -27.46 4.81
C HIS A 570 -12.81 -27.11 6.21
N PRO A 571 -13.52 -27.44 7.30
CA PRO A 571 -13.12 -27.00 8.65
C PRO A 571 -11.72 -27.50 9.04
N TRP A 572 -11.31 -28.68 8.58
CA TRP A 572 -10.02 -29.27 8.95
C TRP A 572 -8.81 -28.77 8.17
N PHE A 573 -9.00 -28.11 7.03
CA PHE A 573 -7.87 -27.60 6.27
C PHE A 573 -8.27 -26.49 5.29
N GLU A 574 -7.38 -25.54 5.09
CA GLU A 574 -7.49 -24.51 4.07
C GLU A 574 -6.51 -24.81 2.93
N VAL A 575 -7.01 -24.89 1.70
CA VAL A 575 -6.16 -24.97 0.50
C VAL A 575 -5.74 -23.54 0.12
N PHE A 576 -4.43 -23.26 0.06
CA PHE A 576 -3.96 -21.89 -0.21
C PHE A 576 -4.31 -21.42 -1.62
N HIS A 577 -4.01 -22.23 -2.65
CA HIS A 577 -4.48 -22.03 -4.01
C HIS A 577 -4.85 -23.38 -4.62
N SER A 578 -6.08 -23.51 -5.14
CA SER A 578 -6.52 -24.75 -5.78
C SER A 578 -5.74 -25.02 -7.06
N ARG A 579 -5.11 -26.19 -7.16
CA ARG A 579 -4.30 -26.64 -8.29
C ARG A 579 -4.74 -28.03 -8.72
N PRO A 580 -5.82 -28.14 -9.52
CA PRO A 580 -6.35 -29.43 -9.96
C PRO A 580 -5.30 -30.31 -10.68
N ARG A 581 -4.30 -29.70 -11.32
CA ARG A 581 -3.20 -30.39 -12.02
C ARG A 581 -1.94 -30.61 -11.18
N ALA A 582 -1.93 -30.25 -9.89
CA ALA A 582 -0.78 -30.54 -9.01
C ALA A 582 -0.52 -32.05 -8.95
N LYS A 583 0.77 -32.44 -8.95
CA LYS A 583 1.25 -33.82 -8.86
C LYS A 583 1.09 -34.38 -7.44
N TYR A 584 1.31 -33.52 -6.45
CA TYR A 584 1.30 -33.87 -5.03
C TYR A 584 0.39 -32.94 -4.24
N GLN A 585 -0.26 -33.47 -3.21
CA GLN A 585 -0.92 -32.69 -2.16
C GLN A 585 0.03 -32.55 -0.96
N VAL A 586 0.14 -31.34 -0.41
CA VAL A 586 1.00 -31.08 0.76
C VAL A 586 0.12 -30.59 1.90
N PHE A 587 0.14 -31.30 3.02
CA PHE A 587 -0.58 -30.92 4.23
C PHE A 587 0.40 -30.47 5.29
N ILE A 588 0.26 -29.22 5.74
CA ILE A 588 1.08 -28.61 6.76
C ILE A 588 0.35 -28.69 8.10
N PHE A 589 1.03 -29.26 9.09
CA PHE A 589 0.59 -29.40 10.47
C PHE A 589 1.32 -28.33 11.30
N PRO A 590 0.62 -27.25 11.72
CA PRO A 590 1.25 -26.14 12.44
C PRO A 590 1.64 -26.51 13.88
N SER A 591 2.47 -25.66 14.49
CA SER A 591 2.86 -25.73 15.90
C SER A 591 1.75 -25.37 16.88
N ALA A 592 2.01 -25.59 18.17
CA ALA A 592 1.09 -25.25 19.25
C ALA A 592 0.72 -23.75 19.22
N GLY A 593 -0.57 -23.45 19.32
CA GLY A 593 -1.08 -22.08 19.31
C GLY A 593 -0.99 -21.34 17.97
N ALA A 594 -0.42 -21.93 16.91
CA ALA A 594 -0.21 -21.26 15.64
C ALA A 594 -1.40 -21.42 14.67
N ALA A 595 -1.60 -20.38 13.84
CA ALA A 595 -2.46 -20.42 12.66
C ALA A 595 -1.58 -20.36 11.38
N GLY A 596 -2.04 -20.95 10.28
CA GLY A 596 -1.26 -21.26 9.06
C GLY A 596 -0.61 -20.12 8.26
N TYR A 597 -0.63 -18.89 8.76
CA TYR A 597 -0.31 -17.70 7.97
C TYR A 597 1.13 -17.70 7.39
N TYR A 598 2.12 -18.20 8.15
CA TYR A 598 3.53 -18.22 7.73
C TYR A 598 3.82 -19.05 6.48
N TYR A 599 2.93 -19.99 6.15
CA TYR A 599 3.13 -20.96 5.06
C TYR A 599 2.44 -20.55 3.75
N ARG A 600 1.64 -19.47 3.74
CA ARG A 600 0.89 -19.06 2.53
C ARG A 600 1.82 -18.71 1.37
N GLU A 601 2.97 -18.10 1.67
CA GLU A 601 3.98 -17.73 0.67
C GLU A 601 4.71 -18.95 0.09
N TRP A 602 4.73 -20.08 0.80
CA TRP A 602 5.41 -21.29 0.32
C TRP A 602 4.72 -21.81 -0.95
N ASP A 603 3.40 -21.78 -1.01
CA ASP A 603 2.63 -22.28 -2.15
C ASP A 603 3.06 -21.67 -3.50
N LYS A 604 3.46 -20.39 -3.51
CA LYS A 604 3.91 -19.67 -4.72
C LYS A 604 5.18 -20.26 -5.30
N GLU A 605 6.02 -20.86 -4.46
CA GLU A 605 7.33 -21.39 -4.83
C GLU A 605 7.28 -22.81 -5.42
N PHE A 606 6.13 -23.49 -5.33
CA PHE A 606 5.95 -24.90 -5.71
C PHE A 606 4.75 -25.14 -6.64
N PRO A 607 4.74 -24.64 -7.89
CA PRO A 607 3.59 -24.70 -8.79
C PRO A 607 3.08 -26.12 -9.11
N GLU A 608 3.90 -27.16 -8.93
CA GLU A 608 3.54 -28.56 -9.14
C GLU A 608 2.86 -29.23 -7.92
N TYR A 609 2.73 -28.51 -6.82
CA TYR A 609 2.24 -28.99 -5.53
C TYR A 609 1.03 -28.15 -5.10
N GLU A 610 0.07 -28.78 -4.43
CA GLU A 610 -1.11 -28.12 -3.85
C GLU A 610 -0.97 -28.09 -2.33
N PHE A 611 -0.69 -26.92 -1.77
CA PHE A 611 -0.47 -26.75 -0.34
C PHE A 611 -1.79 -26.49 0.41
N SER A 612 -1.95 -27.19 1.52
CA SER A 612 -3.04 -27.03 2.47
C SER A 612 -2.49 -26.91 3.89
N ILE A 613 -3.04 -26.00 4.69
CA ILE A 613 -2.77 -25.94 6.13
C ILE A 613 -3.88 -26.67 6.88
N VAL A 614 -3.50 -27.50 7.85
CA VAL A 614 -4.44 -28.16 8.78
C VAL A 614 -4.88 -27.19 9.88
N ASN A 615 -6.20 -27.10 10.09
CA ASN A 615 -6.84 -26.21 11.06
C ASN A 615 -7.39 -27.02 12.23
N TYR A 616 -6.71 -26.95 13.36
CA TYR A 616 -7.12 -27.64 14.57
C TYR A 616 -8.23 -26.85 15.33
N PRO A 617 -9.08 -27.53 16.13
CA PRO A 617 -10.05 -26.87 17.01
C PRO A 617 -9.39 -25.93 18.04
N GLY A 618 -10.09 -24.85 18.43
CA GLY A 618 -9.65 -23.91 19.46
C GLY A 618 -8.82 -22.72 18.97
N ARG A 619 -8.75 -22.49 17.65
CA ARG A 619 -8.01 -21.38 17.02
C ARG A 619 -8.59 -20.95 15.69
N ALA A 620 -8.27 -19.72 15.29
CA ALA A 620 -8.70 -19.11 14.03
C ALA A 620 -10.23 -19.29 13.84
N GLN A 621 -10.66 -19.78 12.67
CA GLN A 621 -12.09 -20.00 12.36
C GLN A 621 -12.77 -21.07 13.25
N ARG A 622 -12.00 -21.84 14.03
CA ARG A 622 -12.48 -22.87 14.95
C ARG A 622 -12.24 -22.50 16.41
N LEU A 623 -12.07 -21.20 16.72
CA LEU A 623 -11.78 -20.71 18.06
C LEU A 623 -12.85 -21.10 19.10
N SER A 624 -14.11 -21.15 18.70
CA SER A 624 -15.22 -21.55 19.58
C SER A 624 -15.31 -23.06 19.83
N GLU A 625 -14.56 -23.88 19.07
CA GLU A 625 -14.54 -25.31 19.27
C GLU A 625 -13.59 -25.69 20.41
N LYS A 626 -13.96 -26.72 21.18
CA LYS A 626 -13.13 -27.22 22.27
C LYS A 626 -11.78 -27.70 21.75
N CYS A 627 -10.69 -27.24 22.37
CA CYS A 627 -9.35 -27.74 22.09
C CYS A 627 -9.28 -29.25 22.36
N LEU A 628 -8.61 -29.98 21.46
CA LEU A 628 -8.36 -31.41 21.65
C LEU A 628 -7.23 -31.59 22.67
N THR A 629 -7.32 -32.63 23.49
CA THR A 629 -6.42 -32.81 24.64
C THR A 629 -5.66 -34.13 24.64
N THR A 630 -5.89 -34.98 23.63
CA THR A 630 -5.17 -36.24 23.44
C THR A 630 -4.80 -36.47 21.97
N MET A 631 -3.70 -37.19 21.70
CA MET A 631 -3.27 -37.51 20.34
C MET A 631 -4.30 -38.41 19.63
N LYS A 632 -4.97 -39.27 20.39
CA LYS A 632 -6.06 -40.13 19.87
C LYS A 632 -7.19 -39.31 19.25
N GLU A 633 -7.65 -38.26 19.95
CA GLU A 633 -8.70 -37.36 19.42
C GLU A 633 -8.26 -36.69 18.12
N PHE A 634 -7.01 -36.23 18.03
CA PHE A 634 -6.46 -35.66 16.79
C PHE A 634 -6.49 -36.66 15.65
N VAL A 635 -5.96 -37.87 15.86
CA VAL A 635 -5.91 -38.92 14.82
C VAL A 635 -7.30 -39.32 14.36
N GLU A 636 -8.25 -39.54 15.29
CA GLU A 636 -9.63 -39.91 14.94
C GLU A 636 -10.32 -38.82 14.11
N GLN A 637 -10.23 -37.56 14.57
CA GLN A 637 -10.92 -36.47 13.89
C GLN A 637 -10.25 -36.11 12.54
N LEU A 638 -8.92 -36.09 12.46
CA LEU A 638 -8.20 -35.93 11.19
C LEU A 638 -8.45 -37.09 10.24
N THR A 639 -8.64 -38.30 10.76
CA THR A 639 -8.96 -39.46 9.91
C THR A 639 -10.31 -39.25 9.21
N SER A 640 -11.31 -38.75 9.94
CA SER A 640 -12.62 -38.44 9.35
C SER A 640 -12.64 -37.17 8.51
N GLY A 641 -11.86 -36.14 8.90
CA GLY A 641 -11.92 -34.81 8.31
C GLY A 641 -10.90 -34.53 7.20
N LEU A 642 -9.74 -35.18 7.20
CA LEU A 642 -8.65 -34.91 6.24
C LEU A 642 -8.53 -36.01 5.19
N LEU A 643 -8.50 -37.28 5.60
CA LEU A 643 -8.17 -38.41 4.72
C LEU A 643 -9.11 -38.56 3.51
N PRO A 644 -10.43 -38.30 3.60
CA PRO A 644 -11.32 -38.37 2.44
C PRO A 644 -10.91 -37.44 1.30
N PHE A 645 -10.19 -36.36 1.60
CA PHE A 645 -9.75 -35.33 0.65
C PHE A 645 -8.36 -35.58 0.07
N ILE A 646 -7.67 -36.62 0.55
CA ILE A 646 -6.43 -37.11 -0.05
C ILE A 646 -6.80 -37.89 -1.31
N THR A 647 -6.62 -37.26 -2.46
CA THR A 647 -6.93 -37.81 -3.79
C THR A 647 -5.69 -38.08 -4.64
N LYS A 648 -4.54 -37.55 -4.22
CA LYS A 648 -3.25 -37.64 -4.92
C LYS A 648 -2.15 -38.05 -3.94
N PRO A 649 -0.99 -38.54 -4.43
CA PRO A 649 0.16 -38.74 -3.57
C PRO A 649 0.41 -37.50 -2.70
N CYS A 650 0.62 -37.71 -1.41
CA CYS A 650 0.65 -36.62 -0.43
C CYS A 650 1.92 -36.61 0.41
N ILE A 651 2.23 -35.43 0.93
CA ILE A 651 3.38 -35.13 1.77
C ILE A 651 2.83 -34.45 3.02
N PHE A 652 3.31 -34.88 4.19
CA PHE A 652 3.02 -34.17 5.44
C PHE A 652 4.25 -33.39 5.88
N ILE A 653 4.00 -32.14 6.27
CA ILE A 653 5.03 -31.27 6.86
C ILE A 653 4.55 -30.90 8.26
N GLY A 654 5.26 -31.34 9.29
CA GLY A 654 4.97 -31.01 10.68
C GLY A 654 5.95 -30.00 11.25
N HIS A 655 5.47 -29.08 12.08
CA HIS A 655 6.31 -28.20 12.89
C HIS A 655 5.93 -28.30 14.37
N SER A 656 6.92 -28.57 15.23
CA SER A 656 6.75 -28.72 16.68
C SER A 656 5.66 -29.74 17.02
N LEU A 657 4.56 -29.35 17.70
CA LEU A 657 3.36 -30.19 17.90
C LEU A 657 2.87 -30.85 16.60
N GLY A 658 2.89 -30.09 15.50
CA GLY A 658 2.49 -30.58 14.19
C GLY A 658 3.30 -31.79 13.74
N SER A 659 4.56 -31.90 14.15
CA SER A 659 5.42 -33.05 13.86
C SER A 659 5.01 -34.32 14.61
N ALA A 660 4.49 -34.17 15.83
CA ALA A 660 3.94 -35.31 16.57
C ALA A 660 2.61 -35.77 15.94
N ILE A 661 1.76 -34.81 15.53
CA ILE A 661 0.45 -35.10 14.92
C ILE A 661 0.61 -35.73 13.52
N SER A 662 1.49 -35.17 12.67
CA SER A 662 1.76 -35.69 11.33
C SER A 662 2.25 -37.14 11.40
N TYR A 663 3.19 -37.44 12.30
CA TYR A 663 3.71 -38.78 12.51
C TYR A 663 2.64 -39.75 13.04
N ALA A 664 1.86 -39.36 14.05
CA ALA A 664 0.79 -40.19 14.60
C ALA A 664 -0.28 -40.52 13.55
N LEU A 665 -0.68 -39.53 12.73
CA LEU A 665 -1.62 -39.74 11.64
C LEU A 665 -1.03 -40.62 10.54
N ALA A 666 0.24 -40.42 10.18
CA ALA A 666 0.95 -41.24 9.19
C ALA A 666 1.04 -42.71 9.62
N ARG A 667 1.38 -42.97 10.88
CA ARG A 667 1.37 -44.31 11.48
C ARG A 667 -0.03 -44.93 11.36
N HIS A 668 -1.07 -44.21 11.77
CA HIS A 668 -2.44 -44.69 11.67
C HIS A 668 -2.86 -45.01 10.23
N MET A 669 -2.50 -44.16 9.26
CA MET A 669 -2.75 -44.37 7.82
C MET A 669 -2.11 -45.66 7.30
N LEU A 670 -0.90 -45.97 7.74
CA LEU A 670 -0.15 -47.15 7.31
C LEU A 670 -0.68 -48.43 7.96
N GLU A 671 -0.90 -48.41 9.27
CA GLU A 671 -1.40 -49.56 10.04
C GLU A 671 -2.80 -49.99 9.57
N THR A 672 -3.70 -49.02 9.39
CA THR A 672 -5.08 -49.27 8.94
C THR A 672 -5.20 -49.48 7.42
N LYS A 673 -4.12 -49.22 6.68
CA LYS A 673 -4.09 -49.14 5.21
C LYS A 673 -5.07 -48.10 4.63
N ASN A 674 -5.60 -47.21 5.45
CA ASN A 674 -6.46 -46.12 5.01
C ASN A 674 -5.59 -45.00 4.42
N LYS A 675 -5.58 -44.87 3.09
CA LYS A 675 -4.75 -43.90 2.34
C LYS A 675 -3.23 -43.99 2.58
N GLY A 676 -2.72 -44.98 3.33
CA GLY A 676 -1.28 -45.16 3.57
C GLY A 676 -0.43 -45.20 2.29
N ASN A 677 -0.92 -45.82 1.22
CA ASN A 677 -0.22 -45.88 -0.08
C ASN A 677 -0.05 -44.51 -0.76
N PHE A 678 -0.86 -43.51 -0.39
CA PHE A 678 -0.79 -42.15 -0.92
C PHE A 678 0.31 -41.33 -0.23
N LEU A 679 0.65 -41.61 1.02
CA LEU A 679 1.67 -40.86 1.75
C LEU A 679 3.07 -41.20 1.22
N LYS A 680 3.86 -40.18 0.86
CA LYS A 680 5.17 -40.36 0.19
C LYS A 680 6.35 -39.85 1.00
N LEU A 681 6.15 -38.88 1.88
CA LEU A 681 7.23 -38.21 2.60
C LEU A 681 6.68 -37.55 3.86
N LEU A 682 7.44 -37.64 4.94
CA LEU A 682 7.30 -36.82 6.14
C LEU A 682 8.45 -35.82 6.22
N VAL A 683 8.11 -34.55 6.46
CA VAL A 683 9.06 -33.46 6.71
C VAL A 683 8.78 -32.94 8.12
N GLU A 684 9.65 -33.23 9.08
CA GLU A 684 9.43 -32.90 10.48
C GLU A 684 10.36 -31.79 10.94
N MET A 685 9.82 -30.77 11.62
CA MET A 685 10.56 -29.55 11.90
C MET A 685 10.51 -29.18 13.39
N GLY A 686 11.64 -28.73 13.95
CA GLY A 686 11.69 -28.07 15.26
C GLY A 686 11.21 -28.92 16.44
N ARG A 687 11.40 -30.26 16.38
CA ARG A 687 11.08 -31.18 17.47
C ARG A 687 11.85 -32.48 17.36
N GLY A 688 12.26 -33.06 18.50
CA GLY A 688 12.71 -34.45 18.57
C GLY A 688 11.61 -35.48 18.25
N PRO A 689 11.98 -36.76 18.09
CA PRO A 689 11.02 -37.80 17.71
C PRO A 689 10.04 -38.12 18.86
N PRO A 690 8.74 -38.36 18.57
CA PRO A 690 7.67 -38.41 19.56
C PRO A 690 7.69 -39.64 20.49
N HIS A 691 8.58 -40.60 20.29
CA HIS A 691 8.80 -41.71 21.23
C HIS A 691 9.76 -41.37 22.37
N LEU A 692 10.37 -40.19 22.34
CA LEU A 692 11.27 -39.69 23.37
C LEU A 692 10.61 -38.51 24.10
N GLU A 693 10.94 -38.37 25.37
CA GLU A 693 10.55 -37.19 26.14
C GLU A 693 11.18 -35.94 25.54
N ASP A 694 10.37 -34.90 25.40
CA ASP A 694 10.84 -33.58 24.99
C ASP A 694 11.67 -32.97 26.14
N PRO A 695 12.89 -32.49 25.89
CA PRO A 695 13.69 -31.82 26.92
C PRO A 695 13.08 -30.50 27.38
N ASP A 696 12.22 -29.87 26.58
CA ASP A 696 11.56 -28.62 26.96
C ASP A 696 10.38 -28.87 27.92
N VAL A 697 10.24 -27.95 28.89
CA VAL A 697 9.13 -28.01 29.85
C VAL A 697 7.82 -27.75 29.09
N PRO A 698 6.79 -28.59 29.22
CA PRO A 698 5.51 -28.37 28.55
C PRO A 698 4.77 -27.16 29.14
N PHE A 699 4.09 -26.37 28.31
CA PHE A 699 3.25 -25.24 28.72
C PHE A 699 2.19 -25.65 29.76
N GLU A 700 1.70 -26.89 29.73
CA GLU A 700 0.78 -27.42 30.75
C GLU A 700 1.33 -27.26 32.18
N LYS A 701 2.65 -27.43 32.36
CA LYS A 701 3.34 -27.38 33.66
C LYS A 701 3.86 -25.99 34.02
N MET A 702 3.76 -25.02 33.10
CA MET A 702 4.23 -23.65 33.30
C MET A 702 3.14 -22.76 33.92
N THR A 703 3.57 -21.75 34.67
CA THR A 703 2.76 -20.59 35.03
C THR A 703 2.49 -19.72 33.80
N ASP A 704 1.45 -18.89 33.83
CA ASP A 704 1.11 -18.01 32.70
C ASP A 704 2.27 -17.04 32.35
N ALA A 705 3.01 -16.57 33.36
CA ALA A 705 4.16 -15.70 33.17
C ALA A 705 5.32 -16.42 32.46
N GLU A 706 5.56 -17.68 32.79
CA GLU A 706 6.58 -18.52 32.13
C GLU A 706 6.19 -18.81 30.67
N ILE A 707 4.92 -19.11 30.40
CA ILE A 707 4.41 -19.30 29.04
C ILE A 707 4.64 -18.03 28.20
N VAL A 708 4.32 -16.85 28.73
CA VAL A 708 4.56 -15.58 28.01
C VAL A 708 6.04 -15.34 27.76
N ALA A 709 6.90 -15.61 28.74
CA ALA A 709 8.34 -15.47 28.57
C ALA A 709 8.86 -16.39 27.45
N GLU A 710 8.36 -17.62 27.41
CA GLU A 710 8.74 -18.61 26.41
C GLU A 710 8.20 -18.26 25.01
N LEU A 711 6.93 -17.88 24.89
CA LEU A 711 6.36 -17.38 23.63
C LEU A 711 7.18 -16.21 23.07
N LYS A 712 7.60 -15.28 23.93
CA LYS A 712 8.46 -14.15 23.54
C LYS A 712 9.87 -14.56 23.14
N ARG A 713 10.39 -15.65 23.70
CA ARG A 713 11.71 -16.20 23.37
C ARG A 713 11.70 -16.83 21.98
N ILE A 714 10.65 -17.60 21.66
CA ILE A 714 10.54 -18.35 20.41
C ILE A 714 9.92 -17.56 19.25
N ALA A 715 9.16 -16.51 19.53
CA ALA A 715 8.50 -15.71 18.50
C ALA A 715 9.49 -14.96 17.62
N ASP A 716 9.13 -14.83 16.33
CA ASP A 716 9.79 -13.90 15.42
C ASP A 716 9.78 -12.47 16.01
N PRO A 717 10.87 -11.68 15.86
CA PRO A 717 10.93 -10.32 16.38
C PRO A 717 9.74 -9.42 15.98
N SER A 718 9.16 -9.63 14.79
CA SER A 718 8.00 -8.89 14.30
C SER A 718 6.67 -9.30 14.95
N ALA A 719 6.57 -10.55 15.42
CA ALA A 719 5.37 -11.09 16.06
C ALA A 719 5.42 -11.01 17.60
N ARG A 720 6.60 -10.80 18.18
CA ARG A 720 6.84 -10.79 19.64
C ARG A 720 5.96 -9.82 20.41
N ALA A 721 5.62 -8.67 19.81
CA ALA A 721 4.82 -7.62 20.43
C ALA A 721 3.39 -8.08 20.78
N ILE A 722 2.85 -9.10 20.10
CA ILE A 722 1.49 -9.59 20.38
C ILE A 722 1.38 -10.23 21.78
N TYR A 723 2.49 -10.72 22.33
CA TYR A 723 2.54 -11.30 23.67
C TYR A 723 2.72 -10.26 24.78
N ASP A 724 2.77 -8.97 24.44
CA ASP A 724 2.67 -7.87 25.40
C ASP A 724 1.21 -7.52 25.75
N TYR A 725 0.23 -8.21 25.15
CA TYR A 725 -1.20 -8.03 25.41
C TYR A 725 -1.71 -9.16 26.31
N PRO A 726 -1.85 -8.93 27.63
CA PRO A 726 -2.32 -9.96 28.56
C PRO A 726 -3.65 -10.59 28.15
N GLU A 727 -4.52 -9.80 27.53
CA GLU A 727 -5.85 -10.22 27.09
C GLU A 727 -5.76 -11.22 25.93
N TYR A 728 -4.86 -10.97 24.98
CA TYR A 728 -4.58 -11.89 23.88
C TYR A 728 -3.93 -13.18 24.38
N VAL A 729 -2.97 -13.05 25.31
CA VAL A 729 -2.35 -14.20 25.99
C VAL A 729 -3.42 -15.02 26.71
N GLN A 730 -4.31 -14.39 27.47
CA GLN A 730 -5.35 -15.07 28.25
C GLN A 730 -6.29 -15.88 27.35
N MET A 731 -6.59 -15.40 26.15
CA MET A 731 -7.33 -16.15 25.13
C MET A 731 -6.55 -17.38 24.61
N MET A 732 -5.22 -17.28 24.46
CA MET A 732 -4.38 -18.37 23.96
C MET A 732 -4.06 -19.45 24.99
N LEU A 733 -4.03 -19.12 26.28
CA LEU A 733 -3.57 -20.03 27.34
C LEU A 733 -4.30 -21.39 27.36
N PRO A 734 -5.64 -21.48 27.26
CA PRO A 734 -6.33 -22.77 27.26
C PRO A 734 -5.89 -23.66 26.10
N MET A 735 -5.72 -23.07 24.93
CA MET A 735 -5.24 -23.73 23.73
C MET A 735 -3.79 -24.21 23.89
N LEU A 736 -2.88 -23.34 24.33
CA LEU A 736 -1.46 -23.69 24.50
C LEU A 736 -1.27 -24.82 25.50
N ARG A 737 -2.04 -24.81 26.60
CA ARG A 737 -2.02 -25.89 27.60
C ARG A 737 -2.55 -27.20 27.02
N ALA A 738 -3.64 -27.18 26.25
CA ALA A 738 -4.20 -28.37 25.61
C ALA A 738 -3.24 -28.96 24.55
N ASP A 739 -2.70 -28.11 23.68
CA ASP A 739 -1.73 -28.46 22.65
C ASP A 739 -0.45 -29.04 23.25
N SER A 740 0.07 -28.43 24.33
CA SER A 740 1.27 -28.92 25.01
C SER A 740 1.07 -30.24 25.74
N LYS A 741 -0.15 -30.51 26.23
CA LYS A 741 -0.49 -31.80 26.82
C LYS A 741 -0.40 -32.91 25.76
N VAL A 742 -0.95 -32.66 24.57
CA VAL A 742 -0.90 -33.58 23.43
C VAL A 742 0.55 -33.80 22.98
N ALA A 743 1.33 -32.72 22.90
CA ALA A 743 2.75 -32.81 22.56
C ALA A 743 3.55 -33.66 23.56
N GLY A 744 3.12 -33.75 24.82
CA GLY A 744 3.76 -34.56 25.85
C GLY A 744 3.42 -36.06 25.80
N GLU A 745 2.49 -36.50 24.95
CA GLU A 745 2.13 -37.92 24.84
C GLU A 745 3.20 -38.69 24.05
N LEU A 746 3.84 -39.65 24.72
CA LEU A 746 4.82 -40.52 24.08
C LEU A 746 4.14 -41.51 23.14
N CYS A 747 4.72 -41.66 21.95
CA CYS A 747 4.30 -42.65 20.96
C CYS A 747 5.19 -43.90 21.02
N ASP A 748 4.63 -45.08 20.67
CA ASP A 748 5.48 -46.26 20.49
C ASP A 748 6.47 -46.03 19.32
N PRO A 749 7.74 -46.46 19.45
CA PRO A 749 8.77 -46.27 18.43
C PRO A 749 8.61 -47.27 17.28
N ILE A 750 7.55 -47.14 16.48
CA ILE A 750 7.29 -48.03 15.34
C ILE A 750 7.90 -47.41 14.07
N PRO A 751 8.91 -48.06 13.45
CA PRO A 751 9.50 -47.54 12.23
C PRO A 751 8.51 -47.62 11.06
N LEU A 752 8.33 -46.51 10.34
CA LEU A 752 7.46 -46.42 9.17
C LEU A 752 8.23 -46.72 7.87
N ASP A 753 7.56 -47.34 6.89
CA ASP A 753 8.12 -47.59 5.55
C ASP A 753 8.05 -46.36 4.63
N ILE A 754 8.25 -45.17 5.18
CA ILE A 754 8.21 -43.88 4.47
C ILE A 754 9.48 -43.08 4.78
N PRO A 755 10.05 -42.37 3.79
CA PRO A 755 11.15 -41.43 4.04
C PRO A 755 10.74 -40.35 5.06
N ILE A 756 11.65 -40.06 5.99
CA ILE A 756 11.52 -38.94 6.94
C ILE A 756 12.73 -38.04 6.73
N ILE A 757 12.50 -36.74 6.59
CA ILE A 757 13.54 -35.70 6.61
C ILE A 757 13.24 -34.74 7.75
N VAL A 758 14.29 -34.21 8.38
CA VAL A 758 14.14 -33.42 9.61
C VAL A 758 14.87 -32.09 9.50
N TYR A 759 14.19 -30.99 9.82
CA TYR A 759 14.78 -29.65 9.84
C TYR A 759 14.84 -29.09 11.27
N GLY A 760 15.95 -28.43 11.63
CA GLY A 760 16.17 -27.86 12.96
C GLY A 760 16.79 -26.47 12.93
N GLY A 761 16.66 -25.73 14.04
CA GLY A 761 17.29 -24.42 14.23
C GLY A 761 18.63 -24.54 14.94
N GLU A 762 19.69 -23.90 14.41
CA GLU A 762 21.05 -23.92 14.98
C GLU A 762 21.14 -23.30 16.38
N LYS A 763 20.18 -22.44 16.75
CA LYS A 763 20.17 -21.73 18.04
C LYS A 763 19.21 -22.38 19.05
N GLU A 764 18.70 -23.56 18.77
CA GLU A 764 17.82 -24.31 19.67
C GLU A 764 18.66 -25.26 20.55
N GLU A 765 18.95 -24.83 21.78
CA GLU A 765 19.86 -25.57 22.68
C GLU A 765 19.27 -26.90 23.16
N SER A 766 17.94 -26.98 23.31
CA SER A 766 17.22 -28.17 23.78
C SER A 766 17.06 -29.23 22.69
N VAL A 767 17.05 -28.85 21.41
CA VAL A 767 16.78 -29.73 20.27
C VAL A 767 17.93 -29.64 19.26
N ASP A 768 19.07 -30.23 19.62
CA ASP A 768 20.26 -30.24 18.77
C ASP A 768 20.19 -31.25 17.61
N GLU A 769 21.16 -31.17 16.69
CA GLU A 769 21.24 -32.07 15.53
C GLU A 769 21.30 -33.56 15.94
N SER A 770 21.95 -33.87 17.07
CA SER A 770 22.11 -35.25 17.53
C SER A 770 20.79 -35.83 18.03
N PHE A 771 19.97 -35.01 18.69
CA PHE A 771 18.64 -35.36 19.16
C PHE A 771 17.68 -35.49 17.97
N LEU A 772 17.73 -34.57 17.01
CA LEU A 772 16.95 -34.65 15.76
C LEU A 772 17.32 -35.86 14.91
N ALA A 773 18.59 -36.28 14.89
CA ALA A 773 19.03 -37.47 14.15
C ALA A 773 18.35 -38.76 14.63
N ARG A 774 17.79 -38.78 15.85
CA ARG A 774 17.06 -39.93 16.41
C ARG A 774 15.73 -40.20 15.72
N TRP A 775 15.19 -39.27 14.93
CA TRP A 775 14.08 -39.55 14.02
C TRP A 775 14.37 -40.70 13.03
N LYS A 776 15.65 -41.00 12.76
CA LYS A 776 16.08 -42.16 11.97
C LYS A 776 15.61 -43.50 12.57
N GLU A 777 15.33 -43.55 13.87
CA GLU A 777 14.77 -44.72 14.56
C GLU A 777 13.33 -45.00 14.08
N LEU A 778 12.60 -43.99 13.59
CA LEU A 778 11.19 -44.08 13.21
C LEU A 778 10.96 -44.30 11.71
N THR A 779 11.99 -44.60 10.93
CA THR A 779 11.87 -44.97 9.52
C THR A 779 12.71 -46.18 9.15
N ASN A 780 12.15 -47.06 8.31
CA ASN A 780 12.89 -48.14 7.68
C ASN A 780 13.71 -47.66 6.47
N LYS A 781 13.43 -46.46 5.94
CA LYS A 781 14.13 -45.83 4.80
C LYS A 781 15.37 -45.03 5.27
N LYS A 782 16.23 -45.68 6.04
CA LYS A 782 17.39 -45.07 6.72
C LYS A 782 18.43 -44.46 5.78
N ASP A 783 18.46 -44.90 4.53
CA ASP A 783 19.30 -44.42 3.44
C ASP A 783 18.81 -43.07 2.86
N LEU A 784 17.53 -42.76 3.01
CA LEU A 784 16.91 -41.52 2.53
C LEU A 784 16.79 -40.44 3.62
N PHE A 785 16.99 -40.84 4.89
CA PHE A 785 16.96 -39.97 6.06
C PHE A 785 18.13 -39.00 6.10
N HIS A 786 17.85 -37.74 6.42
CA HIS A 786 18.86 -36.76 6.80
C HIS A 786 18.26 -35.66 7.69
N VAL A 787 19.15 -34.95 8.39
CA VAL A 787 18.84 -33.76 9.18
C VAL A 787 19.48 -32.55 8.50
N GLN A 788 18.75 -31.43 8.42
CA GLN A 788 19.28 -30.15 7.95
C GLN A 788 19.07 -29.09 9.03
N MET A 789 20.16 -28.47 9.49
CA MET A 789 20.13 -27.36 10.42
C MET A 789 20.10 -26.03 9.68
N PHE A 790 19.38 -25.05 10.23
CA PHE A 790 19.21 -23.71 9.67
C PHE A 790 19.49 -22.62 10.71
N PRO A 791 19.96 -21.44 10.29
CA PRO A 791 20.08 -20.31 11.19
C PRO A 791 18.71 -19.89 11.77
N GLY A 792 18.58 -19.88 13.10
CA GLY A 792 17.36 -19.46 13.79
C GLY A 792 17.09 -20.27 15.06
N HIS A 793 16.07 -19.86 15.82
CA HIS A 793 15.56 -20.62 16.96
C HIS A 793 14.42 -21.56 16.52
N HIS A 794 13.46 -21.85 17.41
CA HIS A 794 12.34 -22.77 17.18
C HIS A 794 11.48 -22.45 15.94
N ASN A 795 11.38 -21.18 15.55
CA ASN A 795 10.65 -20.70 14.37
C ASN A 795 11.58 -20.34 13.18
N PHE A 796 12.73 -21.01 13.04
CA PHE A 796 13.71 -20.76 11.99
C PHE A 796 13.11 -20.66 10.57
N GLN A 797 12.02 -21.37 10.29
CA GLN A 797 11.33 -21.36 9.00
C GLN A 797 10.74 -20.00 8.62
N SER A 798 10.48 -19.10 9.58
CA SER A 798 10.15 -17.70 9.31
C SER A 798 11.41 -16.84 9.18
N GLU A 799 12.40 -17.05 10.06
CA GLU A 799 13.65 -16.27 10.10
C GLU A 799 14.51 -16.41 8.83
N CYS A 800 14.59 -17.63 8.27
CA CYS A 800 15.41 -17.95 7.11
C CYS A 800 14.62 -18.66 5.98
N GLN A 801 13.36 -18.26 5.78
CA GLN A 801 12.41 -18.87 4.85
C GLN A 801 13.00 -19.22 3.47
N THR A 802 13.76 -18.33 2.84
CA THR A 802 14.36 -18.59 1.52
C THR A 802 15.31 -19.80 1.52
N GLN A 803 16.09 -20.01 2.59
CA GLN A 803 17.02 -21.13 2.70
C GLN A 803 16.26 -22.45 2.90
N VAL A 804 15.26 -22.44 3.78
CA VAL A 804 14.37 -23.58 4.02
C VAL A 804 13.66 -24.00 2.73
N LEU A 805 13.08 -23.05 2.01
CA LEU A 805 12.38 -23.33 0.75
C LEU A 805 13.30 -23.84 -0.35
N THR A 806 14.56 -23.41 -0.36
CA THR A 806 15.56 -23.90 -1.33
C THR A 806 15.88 -25.37 -1.06
N HIS A 807 16.15 -25.75 0.18
CA HIS A 807 16.43 -27.14 0.55
C HIS A 807 15.20 -28.03 0.37
N LEU A 808 14.01 -27.54 0.74
CA LEU A 808 12.76 -28.28 0.56
C LEU A 808 12.51 -28.62 -0.92
N LYS A 809 12.83 -27.72 -1.85
CA LYS A 809 12.77 -27.99 -3.30
C LYS A 809 13.75 -29.08 -3.73
N GLU A 810 14.96 -29.07 -3.17
CA GLU A 810 15.98 -30.07 -3.48
C GLU A 810 15.58 -31.45 -2.95
N ASP A 811 15.07 -31.53 -1.73
CA ASP A 811 14.56 -32.76 -1.14
C ASP A 811 13.35 -33.32 -1.87
N PHE A 812 12.39 -32.46 -2.23
CA PHE A 812 11.23 -32.89 -3.02
C PHE A 812 11.65 -33.48 -4.36
N ARG A 813 12.63 -32.87 -5.04
CA ARG A 813 13.19 -33.46 -6.26
C ARG A 813 13.87 -34.79 -5.97
N ARG A 814 14.78 -34.85 -5.00
CA ARG A 814 15.56 -36.05 -4.69
C ARG A 814 14.71 -37.26 -4.28
N LEU A 815 13.59 -37.03 -3.59
CA LEU A 815 12.81 -38.10 -2.95
C LEU A 815 11.52 -38.46 -3.70
N LEU A 816 11.02 -37.59 -4.58
CA LEU A 816 9.70 -37.75 -5.23
C LEU A 816 9.77 -37.82 -6.76
N THR A 817 10.95 -37.65 -7.37
CA THR A 817 11.21 -37.95 -8.78
C THR A 817 12.12 -39.16 -8.88
#